data_AF-A0A177EE84-F1
#
_entry.id   AF-A0A177EE84-F1
#
_cell.length_a   1.000
_cell.length_b   1.000
_cell.length_c   1.000
_cell.angle_alpha   90.00
_cell.angle_beta   90.00
_cell.angle_gamma   90.00
#
_symmetry.space_group_name_H-M   'P 1'
#
loop_
_entity.id
_entity.type
_entity.pdbx_description
1 polymer ?
#
loop_
_entity_poly.entity_id
_entity_poly.type
_entity_poly.pdbx_seq_one_letter_code
_entity_poly.pdbx_strand_id
1 'polypeptide(L)'
;MSESAKEISIQRKTKKLATNRLAALKKVKYDERKYQTPIITRSYGVEPAPPMVVVFGPPSSGKTLFMNSIVRCYTKQKIQKINGIVTLMAAKSKRLSFYECPADLPTMADTSKVADLVILIIDAVVGLEIETFEMLNLLRTHGFPKIMCVVTKVDMIEGGVSKQRSVVKKMKKRLWTEVCNGIKVIPMSKVVGGRYLDRDIIKASRYITQMKYRPFMWRSTHPYIVADQLLEEENKGDLNISVPSGMKLFSLTGYVRGGIALKKSAVFHLPGIGDYSAESITVVNDPCPLTNEQKKKLSERKKPLYAPTSDIRGMLVEQDAVYLDIKQPKGDQPAPVYTNEVAEKPFSLFAEPDKKLMLESEVQEASPDMAINKSLPNASEELENISPEDVVPDNCMTDSEDSLEEEIRQNNTQQASTPSSDVFSIEHISDTESDEMTEEAVKMMFKTKQEVEEDYIERFNDKYIEEVKDKRDIFTQEKEKIKDAELATQGLLDRHSAESKEHLEGIAPGRYVKLMIVLPMAVSNMYTPENIFILGANKEEELSMTFIQGRVKRHKWFKKTLKTKEAHYISMGWRRFQTTPIFSLKDAIRNRILKYIPDSMTCNVTFYAPTHPPGTSFTILRKFNKDKNFRIAANGVQCEIGGHPRIMKKLKLIGYPSEIKGHTVFVKDMFHTQEEAARYEGAMLKTVSGLRGQIKKAGKNGVFRASFEGVIKMSEIIFLPCFFPITPSKVYLNAENFADAGEIKLLKEIRDAKGIQLEAKSDSVYREIEEPKANRIAPIPKSVLSKAPLSMLKKDEEKEEMVGSEETIHKLKLLRTLSFKVEKMKEEKQKAREDRINEIIKSREEKRKVYTTKMKTEAMINRTMPNKKHKTSKTKDKRQKKSPK
;
A
#
# COMPACT_ATOMS: atom_id res chain seq x y z
N MET A 1 15.45 64.87 -4.97
CA MET A 1 14.18 64.34 -5.56
C MET A 1 14.45 63.17 -6.50
N SER A 2 15.43 63.27 -7.41
CA SER A 2 15.80 62.21 -8.37
C SER A 2 16.35 60.93 -7.72
N GLU A 3 17.19 61.03 -6.68
CA GLU A 3 17.77 59.86 -6.00
C GLU A 3 16.73 59.04 -5.23
N SER A 4 15.80 59.68 -4.52
CA SER A 4 14.71 58.99 -3.83
C SER A 4 13.78 58.24 -4.80
N ALA A 5 13.60 58.76 -6.02
CA ALA A 5 12.81 58.10 -7.05
C ALA A 5 13.54 56.86 -7.62
N LYS A 6 14.88 56.94 -7.75
CA LYS A 6 15.75 55.81 -8.14
C LYS A 6 15.77 54.71 -7.08
N GLU A 7 15.85 55.05 -5.79
CA GLU A 7 15.78 54.04 -4.72
C GLU A 7 14.43 53.33 -4.68
N ILE A 8 13.33 54.06 -4.85
CA ILE A 8 11.97 53.49 -4.90
C ILE A 8 11.80 52.57 -6.12
N SER A 9 12.39 52.93 -7.27
CA SER A 9 12.32 52.09 -8.47
C SER A 9 13.13 50.79 -8.29
N ILE A 10 14.32 50.85 -7.69
CA ILE A 10 15.16 49.69 -7.36
C ILE A 10 14.44 48.77 -6.36
N GLN A 11 13.80 49.33 -5.33
CA GLN A 11 13.00 48.54 -4.37
C GLN A 11 11.77 47.87 -5.00
N ARG A 12 11.17 48.48 -6.03
CA ARG A 12 10.07 47.87 -6.79
C ARG A 12 10.58 46.76 -7.71
N LYS A 13 11.70 46.97 -8.40
CA LYS A 13 12.35 45.96 -9.26
C LYS A 13 12.76 44.72 -8.45
N THR A 14 13.41 44.90 -7.31
CA THR A 14 13.82 43.80 -6.41
C THR A 14 12.63 43.01 -5.85
N LYS A 15 11.54 43.68 -5.46
CA LYS A 15 10.29 43.01 -5.06
C LYS A 15 9.67 42.20 -6.20
N LYS A 16 9.63 42.76 -7.42
CA LYS A 16 9.12 42.08 -8.62
C LYS A 16 9.96 40.85 -8.96
N LEU A 17 11.29 40.96 -8.86
CA LEU A 17 12.23 39.85 -9.03
C LEU A 17 11.99 38.75 -7.98
N ALA A 18 11.81 39.12 -6.71
CA ALA A 18 11.53 38.17 -5.63
C ALA A 18 10.18 37.45 -5.82
N THR A 19 9.12 38.15 -6.26
CA THR A 19 7.83 37.54 -6.58
C THR A 19 7.92 36.60 -7.78
N ASN A 20 8.68 36.98 -8.82
CA ASN A 20 8.90 36.15 -10.00
C ASN A 20 9.70 34.89 -9.64
N ARG A 21 10.75 35.01 -8.82
CA ARG A 21 11.49 33.86 -8.29
C ARG A 21 10.60 32.92 -7.47
N LEU A 22 9.71 33.46 -6.63
CA LEU A 22 8.79 32.65 -5.84
C LEU A 22 7.71 31.97 -6.72
N ALA A 23 7.27 32.61 -7.80
CA ALA A 23 6.38 32.00 -8.79
C ALA A 23 7.10 30.90 -9.59
N ALA A 24 8.34 31.12 -10.01
CA ALA A 24 9.17 30.12 -10.67
C ALA A 24 9.41 28.89 -9.77
N LEU A 25 9.77 29.10 -8.50
CA LEU A 25 9.92 28.00 -7.52
C LEU A 25 8.62 27.23 -7.28
N LYS A 26 7.47 27.91 -7.29
CA LYS A 26 6.15 27.25 -7.22
C LYS A 26 5.85 26.43 -8.47
N LYS A 27 6.26 26.92 -9.64
CA LYS A 27 6.12 26.22 -10.92
C LYS A 27 7.01 24.98 -10.97
N VAL A 28 8.29 25.10 -10.61
CA VAL A 28 9.21 23.95 -10.49
C VAL A 28 8.66 22.91 -9.53
N LYS A 29 8.24 23.29 -8.31
CA LYS A 29 7.60 22.36 -7.36
C LYS A 29 6.29 21.75 -7.88
N TYR A 30 5.58 22.44 -8.77
CA TYR A 30 4.38 21.92 -9.40
C TYR A 30 4.71 20.90 -10.49
N ASP A 31 5.74 21.17 -11.28
CA ASP A 31 6.24 20.27 -12.32
C ASP A 31 6.90 19.03 -11.69
N GLU A 32 7.67 19.19 -10.62
CA GLU A 32 8.22 18.10 -9.80
C GLU A 32 7.13 17.15 -9.29
N ARG A 33 5.96 17.69 -8.91
CA ARG A 33 4.82 16.89 -8.45
C ARG A 33 4.11 16.11 -9.56
N LYS A 34 4.36 16.44 -10.83
CA LYS A 34 3.81 15.71 -11.98
C LYS A 34 4.61 14.45 -12.26
N TYR A 35 5.91 14.42 -11.95
CA TYR A 35 6.73 13.24 -12.16
C TYR A 35 6.21 12.08 -11.33
N GLN A 36 6.01 10.96 -11.99
CA GLN A 36 5.48 9.72 -11.42
C GLN A 36 6.23 8.57 -12.09
N THR A 37 6.32 7.41 -11.46
CA THR A 37 6.87 6.24 -12.15
C THR A 37 5.98 5.92 -13.37
N PRO A 38 6.51 5.84 -14.60
CA PRO A 38 5.70 5.43 -15.74
C PRO A 38 5.21 3.99 -15.52
N ILE A 39 3.91 3.75 -15.74
CA ILE A 39 3.33 2.41 -15.68
C ILE A 39 2.90 2.06 -17.10
N ILE A 40 3.36 0.92 -17.59
CA ILE A 40 2.96 0.39 -18.89
C ILE A 40 1.45 0.11 -18.82
N THR A 41 0.68 0.83 -19.62
CA THR A 41 -0.76 0.63 -19.78
C THR A 41 -0.97 0.31 -21.24
N ARG A 42 -1.19 -0.97 -21.55
CA ARG A 42 -1.48 -1.38 -22.93
C ARG A 42 -2.92 -1.00 -23.26
N SER A 43 -3.10 -0.27 -24.34
CA SER A 43 -4.39 -0.05 -24.98
C SER A 43 -4.53 -1.03 -26.14
N TYR A 44 -5.69 -1.67 -26.20
CA TYR A 44 -5.95 -2.79 -27.11
C TYR A 44 -6.82 -2.35 -28.31
N GLY A 45 -7.02 -1.05 -28.52
CA GLY A 45 -7.99 -0.52 -29.48
C GLY A 45 -9.47 -0.86 -29.20
N VAL A 46 -9.75 -1.63 -28.14
CA VAL A 46 -11.09 -2.02 -27.69
C VAL A 46 -11.61 -1.04 -26.63
N GLU A 47 -12.94 -0.92 -26.53
CA GLU A 47 -13.58 -0.16 -25.46
C GLU A 47 -13.09 -0.61 -24.08
N PRO A 48 -12.67 0.32 -23.20
CA PRO A 48 -12.14 -0.06 -21.90
C PRO A 48 -13.21 -0.72 -21.02
N ALA A 49 -12.76 -1.65 -20.18
CA ALA A 49 -13.62 -2.27 -19.16
C ALA A 49 -14.22 -1.21 -18.21
N PRO A 50 -15.50 -1.37 -17.79
CA PRO A 50 -16.16 -0.41 -16.90
C PRO A 50 -15.46 -0.36 -15.54
N PRO A 51 -14.87 0.77 -15.11
CA PRO A 51 -14.12 0.82 -13.85
C PRO A 51 -14.97 0.43 -12.63
N MET A 52 -14.37 -0.33 -11.71
CA MET A 52 -15.05 -0.86 -10.52
C MET A 52 -15.17 0.22 -9.44
N VAL A 53 -16.38 0.66 -9.18
CA VAL A 53 -16.75 1.60 -8.12
C VAL A 53 -17.34 0.83 -6.95
N VAL A 54 -16.56 0.71 -5.89
CA VAL A 54 -16.95 -0.01 -4.68
C VAL A 54 -17.54 0.96 -3.68
N VAL A 55 -18.76 0.68 -3.22
CA VAL A 55 -19.41 1.38 -2.13
C VAL A 55 -19.17 0.60 -0.85
N PHE A 56 -18.38 1.17 0.05
CA PHE A 56 -18.04 0.55 1.34
C PHE A 56 -18.44 1.44 2.49
N GLY A 57 -18.88 0.82 3.58
CA GLY A 57 -19.25 1.47 4.82
C GLY A 57 -19.61 0.41 5.87
N PRO A 58 -19.58 0.79 7.15
CA PRO A 58 -20.03 -0.09 8.23
C PRO A 58 -21.51 -0.47 8.09
N PRO A 59 -21.99 -1.50 8.83
CA PRO A 59 -23.40 -1.82 8.87
C PRO A 59 -24.23 -0.58 9.27
N SER A 60 -25.42 -0.41 8.71
CA SER A 60 -26.32 0.72 9.01
C SER A 60 -25.82 2.13 8.60
N SER A 61 -24.76 2.24 7.81
CA SER A 61 -24.23 3.52 7.31
C SER A 61 -25.02 4.15 6.15
N GLY A 62 -25.93 3.38 5.51
CA GLY A 62 -26.77 3.84 4.39
C GLY A 62 -26.22 3.51 3.00
N LYS A 63 -25.45 2.43 2.86
CA LYS A 63 -24.82 2.00 1.59
C LYS A 63 -25.82 1.76 0.47
N THR A 64 -26.78 0.88 0.69
CA THR A 64 -27.83 0.54 -0.27
C THR A 64 -28.65 1.76 -0.67
N LEU A 65 -28.96 2.65 0.29
CA LEU A 65 -29.67 3.91 0.04
C LEU A 65 -28.90 4.84 -0.88
N PHE A 66 -27.59 4.96 -0.68
CA PHE A 66 -26.72 5.77 -1.53
C PHE A 66 -26.63 5.18 -2.93
N MET A 67 -26.47 3.86 -3.03
CA MET A 67 -26.40 3.15 -4.31
C MET A 67 -27.71 3.25 -5.11
N ASN A 68 -28.86 3.05 -4.47
CA ASN A 68 -30.18 3.27 -5.07
C ASN A 68 -30.35 4.71 -5.59
N SER A 69 -29.89 5.70 -4.82
CA SER A 69 -29.96 7.11 -5.20
C SER A 69 -29.04 7.43 -6.39
N ILE A 70 -27.85 6.82 -6.46
CA ILE A 70 -26.89 7.10 -7.52
C ILE A 70 -27.27 6.44 -8.84
N VAL A 71 -27.75 5.19 -8.81
CA VAL A 71 -28.22 4.49 -10.00
C VAL A 71 -29.39 5.25 -10.62
N ARG A 72 -30.38 5.65 -9.80
CA ARG A 72 -31.49 6.51 -10.23
C ARG A 72 -31.00 7.84 -10.82
N CYS A 73 -29.95 8.45 -10.27
CA CYS A 73 -29.41 9.70 -10.80
C CYS A 73 -28.90 9.53 -12.24
N TYR A 74 -28.23 8.41 -12.53
CA TYR A 74 -27.71 8.11 -13.87
C TYR A 74 -28.82 7.64 -14.83
N THR A 75 -29.53 6.57 -14.49
CA THR A 75 -30.43 5.83 -15.39
C THR A 75 -31.88 6.27 -15.32
N LYS A 76 -32.26 7.07 -14.31
CA LYS A 76 -33.66 7.44 -13.99
C LYS A 76 -34.56 6.27 -13.59
N GLN A 77 -34.03 5.05 -13.52
CA GLN A 77 -34.76 3.86 -13.11
C GLN A 77 -34.65 3.68 -11.58
N LYS A 78 -35.68 3.08 -10.97
CA LYS A 78 -35.68 2.74 -9.53
C LYS A 78 -35.39 1.24 -9.42
N ILE A 79 -34.41 0.90 -8.58
CA ILE A 79 -34.12 -0.47 -8.14
C ILE A 79 -34.64 -0.61 -6.70
N GLN A 80 -35.27 -1.74 -6.37
CA GLN A 80 -35.72 -2.01 -5.00
C GLN A 80 -34.61 -2.69 -4.20
N LYS A 81 -34.17 -3.86 -4.68
CA LYS A 81 -33.09 -4.66 -4.10
C LYS A 81 -31.89 -4.68 -5.07
N ILE A 82 -30.74 -4.22 -4.59
CA ILE A 82 -29.49 -4.31 -5.35
C ILE A 82 -28.72 -5.50 -4.82
N ASN A 83 -28.46 -6.47 -5.69
CA ASN A 83 -27.52 -7.55 -5.46
C ASN A 83 -26.46 -7.55 -6.54
N GLY A 84 -25.26 -8.02 -6.20
CA GLY A 84 -24.16 -8.15 -7.14
C GLY A 84 -23.71 -6.81 -7.74
N ILE A 85 -23.36 -6.87 -9.02
CA ILE A 85 -22.74 -5.76 -9.74
C ILE A 85 -23.78 -5.06 -10.61
N VAL A 86 -23.76 -3.73 -10.57
CA VAL A 86 -24.63 -2.87 -11.37
C VAL A 86 -23.78 -2.07 -12.35
N THR A 87 -23.80 -2.45 -13.62
CA THR A 87 -23.09 -1.75 -14.69
C THR A 87 -24.02 -0.75 -15.38
N LEU A 88 -23.58 0.50 -15.49
CA LEU A 88 -24.36 1.58 -16.10
C LEU A 88 -23.50 2.54 -16.91
N MET A 89 -24.14 3.24 -17.85
CA MET A 89 -23.51 4.31 -18.61
C MET A 89 -23.56 5.64 -17.84
N ALA A 90 -22.39 6.18 -17.48
CA ALA A 90 -22.27 7.45 -16.75
C ALA A 90 -22.05 8.66 -17.69
N ALA A 91 -21.36 8.44 -18.80
CA ALA A 91 -21.16 9.39 -19.90
C ALA A 91 -20.96 8.60 -21.20
N LYS A 92 -20.95 9.30 -22.35
CA LYS A 92 -20.82 8.69 -23.68
C LYS A 92 -19.59 7.79 -23.84
N SER A 93 -18.47 8.23 -23.28
CA SER A 93 -17.18 7.52 -23.30
C SER A 93 -16.85 6.83 -21.98
N LYS A 94 -17.81 6.76 -21.03
CA LYS A 94 -17.54 6.25 -19.68
C LYS A 94 -18.73 5.50 -19.11
N ARG A 95 -18.55 4.20 -18.96
CA ARG A 95 -19.39 3.29 -18.17
C ARG A 95 -18.75 3.02 -16.81
N LEU A 96 -19.55 2.60 -15.83
CA LEU A 96 -19.12 2.32 -14.46
C LEU A 96 -19.84 1.07 -13.96
N SER A 97 -19.12 0.23 -13.21
CA SER A 97 -19.70 -0.92 -12.50
C SER A 97 -19.71 -0.60 -11.00
N PHE A 98 -20.88 -0.59 -10.39
CA PHE A 98 -21.06 -0.38 -8.96
C PHE A 98 -21.20 -1.70 -8.23
N TYR A 99 -20.55 -1.81 -7.07
CA TYR A 99 -20.68 -2.97 -6.18
C TYR A 99 -20.81 -2.48 -4.73
N GLU A 100 -21.79 -3.01 -3.99
CA GLU A 100 -21.92 -2.78 -2.55
C GLU A 100 -21.12 -3.84 -1.80
N CYS A 101 -20.10 -3.40 -1.06
CA CYS A 101 -19.25 -4.29 -0.30
C CYS A 101 -19.84 -4.57 1.09
N PRO A 102 -20.07 -5.85 1.47
CA PRO A 102 -20.42 -6.21 2.84
C PRO A 102 -19.23 -5.96 3.79
N ALA A 103 -19.50 -5.86 5.10
CA ALA A 103 -18.48 -5.52 6.10
C ALA A 103 -17.63 -6.75 6.54
N ASP A 104 -17.60 -7.80 5.72
CA ASP A 104 -16.92 -9.03 6.02
C ASP A 104 -15.45 -9.00 5.53
N LEU A 105 -14.52 -9.48 6.35
CA LEU A 105 -13.09 -9.30 6.09
C LEU A 105 -12.60 -10.01 4.80
N PRO A 106 -13.01 -11.26 4.48
CA PRO A 106 -12.69 -11.92 3.22
C PRO A 106 -13.19 -11.12 2.01
N THR A 107 -14.46 -10.73 2.00
CA THR A 107 -15.05 -9.95 0.89
C THR A 107 -14.40 -8.58 0.75
N MET A 108 -14.07 -7.91 1.86
CA MET A 108 -13.33 -6.65 1.87
C MET A 108 -11.93 -6.82 1.27
N ALA A 109 -11.23 -7.90 1.60
CA ALA A 109 -9.91 -8.20 1.04
C ALA A 109 -9.98 -8.42 -0.47
N ASP A 110 -10.96 -9.18 -0.96
CA ASP A 110 -11.09 -9.45 -2.41
C ASP A 110 -11.50 -8.18 -3.17
N THR A 111 -12.49 -7.46 -2.63
CA THR A 111 -12.96 -6.20 -3.19
C THR A 111 -11.83 -5.16 -3.28
N SER A 112 -10.95 -5.11 -2.28
CA SER A 112 -9.81 -4.18 -2.26
C SER A 112 -8.81 -4.43 -3.40
N LYS A 113 -8.66 -5.67 -3.86
CA LYS A 113 -7.77 -6.03 -4.98
C LYS A 113 -8.32 -5.50 -6.31
N VAL A 114 -9.63 -5.43 -6.46
CA VAL A 114 -10.34 -5.10 -7.71
C VAL A 114 -10.78 -3.63 -7.82
N ALA A 115 -11.06 -2.94 -6.72
CA ALA A 115 -11.67 -1.60 -6.73
C ALA A 115 -10.85 -0.48 -7.41
N ASP A 116 -11.36 0.20 -8.44
CA ASP A 116 -10.71 1.38 -9.05
C ASP A 116 -11.03 2.69 -8.30
N LEU A 117 -12.25 2.76 -7.76
CA LEU A 117 -12.74 3.83 -6.90
C LEU A 117 -13.40 3.22 -5.67
N VAL A 118 -13.02 3.68 -4.49
CA VAL A 118 -13.70 3.32 -3.25
C VAL A 118 -14.45 4.53 -2.72
N ILE A 119 -15.78 4.39 -2.59
CA ILE A 119 -16.65 5.36 -1.95
C ILE A 119 -16.85 4.90 -0.50
N LEU A 120 -16.23 5.62 0.43
CA LEU A 120 -16.37 5.39 1.86
C LEU A 120 -17.57 6.16 2.40
N ILE A 121 -18.59 5.43 2.81
CA ILE A 121 -19.77 5.97 3.48
C ILE A 121 -19.50 5.95 4.99
N ILE A 122 -19.57 7.13 5.59
CA ILE A 122 -19.28 7.33 7.00
C ILE A 122 -20.48 7.99 7.65
N ASP A 123 -20.93 7.41 8.76
CA ASP A 123 -21.97 8.01 9.58
C ASP A 123 -21.39 9.21 10.35
N ALA A 124 -22.04 10.38 10.26
CA ALA A 124 -21.59 11.58 10.95
C ALA A 124 -21.81 11.52 12.48
N VAL A 125 -22.77 10.72 12.94
CA VAL A 125 -23.12 10.57 14.37
C VAL A 125 -22.12 9.64 15.05
N VAL A 126 -21.90 8.46 14.47
CA VAL A 126 -20.96 7.45 15.02
C VAL A 126 -19.51 7.85 14.74
N GLY A 127 -19.24 8.37 13.54
CA GLY A 127 -17.91 8.73 13.08
C GLY A 127 -17.19 7.58 12.38
N LEU A 128 -15.88 7.49 12.58
CA LEU A 128 -15.03 6.49 11.92
C LEU A 128 -15.01 5.18 12.70
N GLU A 129 -15.57 4.12 12.11
CA GLU A 129 -15.61 2.78 12.68
C GLU A 129 -14.39 1.93 12.33
N ILE A 130 -14.22 0.80 13.02
CA ILE A 130 -13.07 -0.11 12.90
C ILE A 130 -13.00 -0.71 11.50
N GLU A 131 -14.14 -1.07 10.92
CA GLU A 131 -14.30 -1.63 9.58
C GLU A 131 -13.80 -0.67 8.50
N THR A 132 -14.03 0.64 8.69
CA THR A 132 -13.50 1.68 7.79
C THR A 132 -11.98 1.69 7.81
N PHE A 133 -11.39 1.57 9.00
CA PHE A 133 -9.94 1.50 9.16
C PHE A 133 -9.35 0.19 8.62
N GLU A 134 -10.07 -0.92 8.73
CA GLU A 134 -9.65 -2.20 8.15
C GLU A 134 -9.64 -2.14 6.62
N MET A 135 -10.72 -1.63 6.00
CA MET A 135 -10.77 -1.42 4.55
C MET A 135 -9.61 -0.53 4.08
N LEU A 136 -9.38 0.60 4.74
CA LEU A 136 -8.28 1.51 4.40
C LEU A 136 -6.91 0.83 4.49
N ASN A 137 -6.70 -0.07 5.45
CA ASN A 137 -5.45 -0.80 5.57
C ASN A 137 -5.31 -1.90 4.50
N LEU A 138 -6.37 -2.60 4.14
CA LEU A 138 -6.37 -3.55 3.01
C LEU A 138 -6.06 -2.86 1.68
N LEU A 139 -6.62 -1.66 1.47
CA LEU A 139 -6.32 -0.84 0.29
C LEU A 139 -4.86 -0.38 0.28
N ARG A 140 -4.28 -0.04 1.44
CA ARG A 140 -2.84 0.31 1.52
C ARG A 140 -1.94 -0.87 1.16
N THR A 141 -2.34 -2.10 1.48
CA THR A 141 -1.53 -3.29 1.21
C THR A 141 -1.70 -3.80 -0.20
N HIS A 142 -2.92 -3.91 -0.72
CA HIS A 142 -3.17 -4.47 -2.06
C HIS A 142 -2.97 -3.46 -3.20
N GLY A 143 -2.88 -2.17 -2.88
CA GLY A 143 -2.71 -1.09 -3.85
C GLY A 143 -3.80 -0.05 -3.67
N PHE A 144 -3.42 1.21 -3.44
CA PHE A 144 -4.35 2.23 -2.97
C PHE A 144 -5.12 2.87 -4.13
N PRO A 145 -6.44 2.62 -4.29
CA PRO A 145 -7.22 3.21 -5.36
C PRO A 145 -7.60 4.66 -5.05
N LYS A 146 -8.33 5.30 -5.98
CA LYS A 146 -8.91 6.60 -5.68
C LYS A 146 -9.99 6.43 -4.61
N ILE A 147 -10.02 7.35 -3.65
CA ILE A 147 -11.01 7.34 -2.56
C ILE A 147 -11.85 8.61 -2.62
N MET A 148 -13.15 8.42 -2.49
CA MET A 148 -14.14 9.46 -2.24
C MET A 148 -14.83 9.15 -0.92
N CYS A 149 -15.19 10.17 -0.15
CA CYS A 149 -15.92 9.98 1.09
C CYS A 149 -17.29 10.68 1.03
N VAL A 150 -18.31 9.95 1.46
CA VAL A 150 -19.68 10.43 1.63
C VAL A 150 -20.00 10.39 3.11
N VAL A 151 -20.44 11.51 3.67
CA VAL A 151 -20.83 11.60 5.09
C VAL A 151 -22.34 11.61 5.17
N THR A 152 -22.93 10.62 5.83
CA THR A 152 -24.38 10.42 5.97
C THR A 152 -24.86 10.87 7.36
N LYS A 153 -26.18 10.99 7.54
CA LYS A 153 -26.82 11.36 8.82
C LYS A 153 -26.32 12.68 9.43
N VAL A 154 -26.02 13.68 8.58
CA VAL A 154 -25.57 15.00 9.03
C VAL A 154 -26.71 15.79 9.69
N ASP A 155 -27.95 15.53 9.27
CA ASP A 155 -29.19 16.04 9.84
C ASP A 155 -29.39 15.65 11.30
N MET A 156 -28.97 14.44 11.69
CA MET A 156 -29.10 13.94 13.07
C MET A 156 -28.18 14.64 14.09
N ILE A 157 -27.23 15.47 13.64
CA ILE A 157 -26.35 16.20 14.55
C ILE A 157 -27.10 17.42 15.11
N GLU A 158 -27.35 17.38 16.42
CA GLU A 158 -27.92 18.48 17.19
C GLU A 158 -26.95 19.68 17.28
N GLY A 159 -27.48 20.90 17.18
CA GLY A 159 -26.74 22.17 17.28
C GLY A 159 -26.55 22.92 15.96
N GLY A 160 -27.43 22.67 14.98
CA GLY A 160 -27.58 23.46 13.76
C GLY A 160 -26.44 23.32 12.75
N VAL A 161 -26.56 24.08 11.65
CA VAL A 161 -25.67 23.97 10.46
C VAL A 161 -24.21 24.29 10.79
N SER A 162 -23.94 25.16 11.77
CA SER A 162 -22.58 25.50 12.17
C SER A 162 -21.83 24.32 12.80
N LYS A 163 -22.47 23.61 13.74
CA LYS A 163 -21.90 22.44 14.40
C LYS A 163 -21.75 21.27 13.42
N GLN A 164 -22.75 21.04 12.56
CA GLN A 164 -22.67 20.07 11.45
C GLN A 164 -21.43 20.31 10.57
N ARG A 165 -21.21 21.56 10.14
CA ARG A 165 -20.02 21.93 9.35
C ARG A 165 -18.71 21.71 10.13
N SER A 166 -18.70 21.97 11.43
CA SER A 166 -17.53 21.73 12.28
C SER A 166 -17.18 20.24 12.37
N VAL A 167 -18.17 19.38 12.58
CA VAL A 167 -18.01 17.91 12.62
C VAL A 167 -17.46 17.40 11.29
N VAL A 168 -18.07 17.78 10.17
CA VAL A 168 -17.59 17.39 8.83
C VAL A 168 -16.16 17.87 8.57
N LYS A 169 -15.79 19.07 9.02
CA LYS A 169 -14.40 19.58 8.94
C LYS A 169 -13.43 18.75 9.79
N LYS A 170 -13.82 18.36 11.01
CA LYS A 170 -13.02 17.51 11.90
C LYS A 170 -12.81 16.12 11.29
N MET A 171 -13.87 15.51 10.75
CA MET A 171 -13.79 14.22 10.05
C MET A 171 -12.92 14.31 8.80
N LYS A 172 -13.07 15.36 8.00
CA LYS A 172 -12.21 15.63 6.84
C LYS A 172 -10.73 15.72 7.23
N LYS A 173 -10.41 16.46 8.30
CA LYS A 173 -9.03 16.56 8.80
C LYS A 173 -8.49 15.20 9.24
N ARG A 174 -9.31 14.39 9.92
CA ARG A 174 -8.93 13.03 10.34
C ARG A 174 -8.70 12.11 9.14
N LEU A 175 -9.58 12.12 8.16
CA LEU A 175 -9.43 11.35 6.92
C LEU A 175 -8.18 11.75 6.13
N TRP A 176 -7.83 13.03 6.11
CA TRP A 176 -6.60 13.51 5.49
C TRP A 176 -5.34 12.99 6.20
N THR A 177 -5.37 12.87 7.53
CA THR A 177 -4.24 12.28 8.27
C THR A 177 -4.06 10.79 7.99
N GLU A 178 -5.14 10.08 7.68
CA GLU A 178 -5.10 8.64 7.42
C GLU A 178 -4.77 8.35 5.95
N VAL A 179 -5.45 8.98 5.02
CA VAL A 179 -5.32 8.64 3.60
C VAL A 179 -4.32 9.58 2.91
N CYS A 180 -4.77 10.77 2.54
CA CYS A 180 -3.95 11.81 1.92
C CYS A 180 -4.68 13.15 1.97
N ASN A 181 -3.90 14.24 1.91
CA ASN A 181 -4.48 15.58 1.80
C ASN A 181 -5.17 15.74 0.44
N GLY A 182 -6.38 16.31 0.45
CA GLY A 182 -7.10 16.64 -0.79
C GLY A 182 -8.24 15.70 -1.17
N ILE A 183 -8.54 14.68 -0.37
CA ILE A 183 -9.73 13.84 -0.58
C ILE A 183 -11.00 14.67 -0.52
N LYS A 184 -11.91 14.38 -1.45
CA LYS A 184 -13.24 14.98 -1.47
C LYS A 184 -14.16 14.26 -0.46
N VAL A 185 -14.70 15.07 0.44
CA VAL A 185 -15.73 14.67 1.40
C VAL A 185 -17.02 15.38 0.98
N ILE A 186 -18.07 14.62 0.71
CA ILE A 186 -19.39 15.13 0.33
C ILE A 186 -20.38 14.80 1.45
N PRO A 187 -20.85 15.81 2.23
CA PRO A 187 -21.90 15.60 3.21
C PRO A 187 -23.26 15.48 2.51
N MET A 188 -24.04 14.47 2.91
CA MET A 188 -25.44 14.30 2.51
C MET A 188 -26.32 14.98 3.54
N SER A 189 -27.21 15.88 3.09
CA SER A 189 -27.93 16.76 4.01
C SER A 189 -29.04 16.05 4.78
N LYS A 190 -30.07 15.54 4.09
CA LYS A 190 -31.20 14.82 4.69
C LYS A 190 -31.75 13.76 3.76
N VAL A 191 -32.42 12.76 4.32
CA VAL A 191 -33.16 11.74 3.58
C VAL A 191 -34.63 12.15 3.47
N VAL A 192 -35.19 12.22 2.26
CA VAL A 192 -36.59 12.59 1.99
C VAL A 192 -37.23 11.50 1.13
N GLY A 193 -38.35 10.93 1.58
CA GLY A 193 -39.07 9.88 0.84
C GLY A 193 -38.22 8.63 0.59
N GLY A 194 -37.39 8.25 1.56
CA GLY A 194 -36.47 7.11 1.44
C GLY A 194 -35.36 7.31 0.39
N ARG A 195 -34.96 8.55 0.11
CA ARG A 195 -33.88 8.89 -0.84
C ARG A 195 -33.06 10.08 -0.36
N TYR A 196 -31.83 10.19 -0.84
CA TYR A 196 -31.05 11.41 -0.65
C TYR A 196 -31.55 12.54 -1.55
N LEU A 197 -31.27 13.78 -1.17
CA LEU A 197 -31.56 14.96 -1.99
C LEU A 197 -30.78 14.91 -3.31
N ASP A 198 -31.49 15.10 -4.42
CA ASP A 198 -30.92 15.08 -5.77
C ASP A 198 -29.74 16.04 -5.94
N ARG A 199 -29.79 17.22 -5.30
CA ARG A 199 -28.70 18.21 -5.36
C ARG A 199 -27.37 17.68 -4.82
N ASP A 200 -27.39 16.82 -3.80
CA ASP A 200 -26.19 16.28 -3.18
C ASP A 200 -25.67 15.06 -3.96
N ILE A 201 -26.58 14.22 -4.46
CA ILE A 201 -26.25 13.09 -5.32
C ILE A 201 -25.70 13.55 -6.67
N ILE A 202 -26.22 14.63 -7.26
CA ILE A 202 -25.68 15.21 -8.51
C ILE A 202 -24.24 15.70 -8.31
N LYS A 203 -23.89 16.26 -7.14
CA LYS A 203 -22.50 16.63 -6.83
C LYS A 203 -21.61 15.39 -6.75
N ALA A 204 -22.10 14.31 -6.14
CA ALA A 204 -21.39 13.04 -6.04
C ALA A 204 -21.19 12.39 -7.42
N SER A 205 -22.24 12.29 -8.23
CA SER A 205 -22.18 11.71 -9.57
C SER A 205 -21.25 12.50 -10.49
N ARG A 206 -21.30 13.84 -10.46
CA ARG A 206 -20.36 14.66 -11.23
C ARG A 206 -18.90 14.38 -10.86
N TYR A 207 -18.61 14.19 -9.58
CA TYR A 207 -17.25 13.89 -9.13
C TYR A 207 -16.79 12.50 -9.57
N ILE A 208 -17.65 11.48 -9.46
CA ILE A 208 -17.37 10.10 -9.90
C ILE A 208 -17.14 10.06 -11.42
N THR A 209 -17.99 10.74 -12.20
CA THR A 209 -17.83 10.78 -13.67
C THR A 209 -16.51 11.44 -14.07
N GLN A 210 -16.07 12.49 -13.38
CA GLN A 210 -14.83 13.22 -13.68
C GLN A 210 -13.54 12.51 -13.21
N MET A 211 -13.65 11.45 -12.41
CA MET A 211 -12.47 10.72 -11.92
C MET A 211 -11.66 10.08 -13.04
N LYS A 212 -10.33 10.20 -12.94
CA LYS A 212 -9.38 9.45 -13.75
C LYS A 212 -8.74 8.37 -12.88
N TYR A 213 -8.78 7.14 -13.36
CA TYR A 213 -8.23 5.98 -12.68
C TYR A 213 -6.80 5.75 -13.16
N ARG A 214 -5.93 5.33 -12.25
CA ARG A 214 -4.57 4.92 -12.57
C ARG A 214 -4.44 3.47 -12.09
N PRO A 215 -4.21 2.49 -12.98
CA PRO A 215 -4.02 1.11 -12.56
C PRO A 215 -2.73 1.00 -11.76
N PHE A 216 -2.70 0.08 -10.80
CA PHE A 216 -1.48 -0.27 -10.07
C PHE A 216 -0.89 -1.59 -10.56
N MET A 217 0.38 -1.82 -10.21
CA MET A 217 1.23 -2.88 -10.77
C MET A 217 0.54 -4.24 -10.89
N TRP A 218 -0.15 -4.70 -9.82
CA TRP A 218 -0.83 -6.00 -9.83
C TRP A 218 -1.89 -6.13 -10.92
N ARG A 219 -2.76 -5.11 -11.09
CA ARG A 219 -3.80 -5.09 -12.14
C ARG A 219 -3.23 -4.87 -13.53
N SER A 220 -2.13 -4.13 -13.64
CA SER A 220 -1.44 -3.94 -14.93
C SER A 220 -0.76 -5.22 -15.41
N THR A 221 -0.43 -6.15 -14.51
CA THR A 221 0.36 -7.35 -14.81
C THR A 221 -0.43 -8.65 -14.82
N HIS A 222 -1.68 -8.66 -14.34
CA HIS A 222 -2.53 -9.85 -14.29
C HIS A 222 -3.89 -9.55 -14.93
N PRO A 223 -4.38 -10.41 -15.84
CA PRO A 223 -5.77 -10.40 -16.26
C PRO A 223 -6.66 -10.94 -15.13
N TYR A 224 -7.86 -10.42 -15.02
CA TYR A 224 -8.88 -10.92 -14.10
C TYR A 224 -10.27 -10.64 -14.63
N ILE A 225 -11.24 -11.47 -14.22
CA ILE A 225 -12.66 -11.27 -14.52
C ILE A 225 -13.36 -11.03 -13.19
N VAL A 226 -14.33 -10.13 -13.20
CA VAL A 226 -15.29 -10.00 -12.10
C VAL A 226 -16.62 -10.46 -12.65
N ALA A 227 -17.20 -11.49 -12.02
CA ALA A 227 -18.44 -12.08 -12.47
C ALA A 227 -19.62 -11.14 -12.18
N ASP A 228 -20.42 -10.86 -13.20
CA ASP A 228 -21.69 -10.17 -13.05
C ASP A 228 -22.80 -11.17 -12.66
N GLN A 229 -22.73 -12.40 -13.21
CA GLN A 229 -23.67 -13.49 -12.95
C GLN A 229 -22.92 -14.84 -12.90
N LEU A 230 -23.40 -15.74 -12.03
CA LEU A 230 -23.00 -17.14 -11.97
C LEU A 230 -24.28 -17.99 -12.14
N LEU A 231 -24.28 -18.87 -13.12
CA LEU A 231 -25.36 -19.83 -13.37
C LEU A 231 -24.83 -21.25 -13.27
N GLU A 232 -25.66 -22.13 -12.73
CA GLU A 232 -25.43 -23.58 -12.78
C GLU A 232 -26.02 -24.11 -14.08
N GLU A 233 -25.26 -24.91 -14.83
CA GLU A 233 -25.72 -25.43 -16.13
C GLU A 233 -26.06 -26.92 -15.98
N GLU A 234 -27.32 -27.28 -16.19
CA GLU A 234 -27.81 -28.66 -16.05
C GLU A 234 -27.53 -29.53 -17.30
N ASN A 235 -27.33 -28.90 -18.47
CA ASN A 235 -27.23 -29.58 -19.75
C ASN A 235 -25.86 -30.27 -19.95
N LYS A 236 -25.79 -31.52 -19.52
CA LYS A 236 -24.67 -32.45 -19.76
C LYS A 236 -24.63 -33.02 -21.20
N GLY A 237 -25.67 -32.82 -22.01
CA GLY A 237 -25.89 -33.52 -23.28
C GLY A 237 -25.22 -32.88 -24.52
N ASP A 238 -25.19 -31.55 -24.62
CA ASP A 238 -24.79 -30.86 -25.85
C ASP A 238 -23.30 -30.44 -25.87
N LEU A 239 -22.67 -30.44 -24.70
CA LEU A 239 -21.28 -30.05 -24.52
C LEU A 239 -20.53 -31.33 -24.12
N ASN A 240 -19.63 -31.83 -24.97
CA ASN A 240 -18.77 -33.01 -24.71
C ASN A 240 -17.79 -32.80 -23.52
N ILE A 241 -18.27 -32.39 -22.35
CA ILE A 241 -17.50 -32.03 -21.16
C ILE A 241 -17.73 -33.10 -20.09
N SER A 242 -16.70 -33.85 -19.75
CA SER A 242 -16.76 -34.86 -18.68
C SER A 242 -16.66 -34.19 -17.31
N VAL A 243 -17.75 -34.18 -16.53
CA VAL A 243 -17.76 -33.63 -15.16
C VAL A 243 -17.52 -34.75 -14.14
N PRO A 244 -16.48 -34.67 -13.28
CA PRO A 244 -16.22 -35.64 -12.22
C PRO A 244 -17.33 -35.68 -11.15
N SER A 245 -17.51 -36.83 -10.50
CA SER A 245 -18.45 -36.98 -9.38
C SER A 245 -18.12 -36.01 -8.24
N GLY A 246 -19.12 -35.25 -7.77
CA GLY A 246 -18.97 -34.20 -6.74
C GLY A 246 -18.64 -32.80 -7.28
N MET A 247 -18.44 -32.65 -8.59
CA MET A 247 -18.31 -31.36 -9.27
C MET A 247 -19.53 -31.05 -10.15
N LYS A 248 -19.72 -29.78 -10.47
CA LYS A 248 -20.78 -29.26 -11.34
C LYS A 248 -20.21 -28.24 -12.30
N LEU A 249 -20.85 -28.10 -13.46
CA LEU A 249 -20.49 -27.12 -14.47
C LEU A 249 -21.21 -25.80 -14.18
N PHE A 250 -20.44 -24.71 -14.13
CA PHE A 250 -20.97 -23.36 -13.96
C PHE A 250 -20.63 -22.50 -15.17
N SER A 251 -21.57 -21.65 -15.55
CA SER A 251 -21.33 -20.57 -16.50
C SER A 251 -21.21 -19.22 -15.79
N LEU A 252 -20.13 -18.52 -16.10
CA LEU A 252 -19.77 -17.26 -15.47
C LEU A 252 -19.65 -16.18 -16.53
N THR A 253 -20.42 -15.11 -16.38
CA THR A 253 -20.41 -13.98 -17.32
C THR A 253 -19.78 -12.76 -16.67
N GLY A 254 -18.97 -12.01 -17.42
CA GLY A 254 -18.34 -10.80 -16.92
C GLY A 254 -17.39 -10.12 -17.90
N TYR A 255 -16.93 -8.93 -17.52
CA TYR A 255 -15.92 -8.20 -18.31
C TYR A 255 -14.51 -8.68 -17.98
N VAL A 256 -13.70 -8.86 -19.02
CA VAL A 256 -12.25 -9.06 -18.87
C VAL A 256 -11.60 -7.74 -18.44
N ARG A 257 -10.81 -7.78 -17.38
CA ARG A 257 -10.14 -6.62 -16.76
C ARG A 257 -8.64 -6.91 -16.61
N GLY A 258 -7.88 -5.83 -16.40
CA GLY A 258 -6.43 -5.89 -16.25
C GLY A 258 -5.71 -5.12 -17.36
N GLY A 259 -4.38 -5.10 -17.29
CA GLY A 259 -3.51 -4.46 -18.28
C GLY A 259 -2.97 -5.41 -19.35
N ILE A 260 -3.23 -6.72 -19.21
CA ILE A 260 -2.80 -7.78 -20.14
C ILE A 260 -4.04 -8.51 -20.63
N ALA A 261 -4.03 -8.93 -21.89
CA ALA A 261 -5.06 -9.80 -22.47
C ALA A 261 -5.10 -11.17 -21.80
N LEU A 262 -6.30 -11.74 -21.77
CA LEU A 262 -6.57 -13.03 -21.15
C LEU A 262 -6.25 -14.17 -22.14
N LYS A 263 -5.35 -15.08 -21.75
CA LYS A 263 -5.06 -16.29 -22.52
C LYS A 263 -6.17 -17.33 -22.32
N LYS A 264 -6.49 -18.10 -23.37
CA LYS A 264 -7.49 -19.19 -23.28
C LYS A 264 -7.07 -20.33 -22.36
N SER A 265 -5.77 -20.60 -22.25
CA SER A 265 -5.18 -21.63 -21.37
C SER A 265 -4.90 -21.14 -19.93
N ALA A 266 -5.46 -20.00 -19.52
CA ALA A 266 -5.20 -19.45 -18.20
C ALA A 266 -5.81 -20.31 -17.08
N VAL A 267 -5.04 -20.52 -16.01
CA VAL A 267 -5.55 -21.08 -14.76
C VAL A 267 -6.05 -19.94 -13.89
N PHE A 268 -7.30 -20.02 -13.44
CA PHE A 268 -7.95 -19.01 -12.62
C PHE A 268 -7.92 -19.39 -11.15
N HIS A 269 -7.47 -18.48 -10.30
CA HIS A 269 -7.73 -18.54 -8.87
C HIS A 269 -9.06 -17.89 -8.55
N LEU A 270 -9.98 -18.65 -7.96
CA LEU A 270 -11.22 -18.17 -7.38
C LEU A 270 -11.01 -18.02 -5.86
N PRO A 271 -10.99 -16.79 -5.31
CA PRO A 271 -10.76 -16.58 -3.89
C PRO A 271 -11.81 -17.31 -3.05
N GLY A 272 -11.38 -18.30 -2.28
CA GLY A 272 -12.31 -19.06 -1.42
C GLY A 272 -12.83 -20.36 -2.03
N ILE A 273 -12.43 -20.72 -3.25
CA ILE A 273 -12.81 -21.98 -3.91
C ILE A 273 -11.60 -22.78 -4.38
N GLY A 274 -10.67 -22.16 -5.13
CA GLY A 274 -9.40 -22.79 -5.49
C GLY A 274 -8.83 -22.34 -6.83
N ASP A 275 -7.84 -23.09 -7.32
CA ASP A 275 -7.26 -22.91 -8.65
C ASP A 275 -7.95 -23.87 -9.64
N TYR A 276 -8.53 -23.33 -10.71
CA TYR A 276 -9.31 -24.09 -11.72
C TYR A 276 -8.98 -23.61 -13.13
N SER A 277 -9.03 -24.51 -14.10
CA SER A 277 -8.95 -24.16 -15.52
C SER A 277 -10.36 -23.90 -16.08
N ALA A 278 -10.47 -23.01 -17.06
CA ALA A 278 -11.70 -22.89 -17.83
C ALA A 278 -11.78 -24.03 -18.87
N GLU A 279 -12.99 -24.55 -19.09
CA GLU A 279 -13.28 -25.51 -20.17
C GLU A 279 -13.44 -24.78 -21.50
N SER A 280 -14.17 -23.67 -21.49
CA SER A 280 -14.35 -22.81 -22.65
C SER A 280 -14.51 -21.35 -22.25
N ILE A 281 -13.99 -20.46 -23.09
CA ILE A 281 -14.14 -19.01 -22.94
C ILE A 281 -14.67 -18.48 -24.27
N THR A 282 -15.89 -17.94 -24.23
CA THR A 282 -16.58 -17.39 -25.40
C THR A 282 -16.77 -15.89 -25.21
N VAL A 283 -16.49 -15.11 -26.26
CA VAL A 283 -16.74 -13.66 -26.25
C VAL A 283 -18.20 -13.44 -26.60
N VAL A 284 -18.89 -12.68 -25.76
CA VAL A 284 -20.32 -12.34 -25.90
C VAL A 284 -20.44 -10.86 -26.23
N ASN A 285 -21.56 -10.50 -26.86
CA ASN A 285 -21.88 -9.10 -27.12
C ASN A 285 -21.97 -8.30 -25.82
N ASP A 286 -21.49 -7.07 -25.89
CA ASP A 286 -21.43 -6.18 -24.73
C ASP A 286 -22.84 -5.78 -24.26
N PRO A 287 -23.22 -6.02 -22.99
CA PRO A 287 -24.54 -5.65 -22.50
C PRO A 287 -24.72 -4.13 -22.34
N CYS A 288 -23.61 -3.37 -22.27
CA CYS A 288 -23.62 -1.94 -22.01
C CYS A 288 -22.60 -1.21 -22.90
N PRO A 289 -22.81 -1.19 -24.24
CA PRO A 289 -21.85 -0.66 -25.21
C PRO A 289 -21.73 0.86 -25.12
N LEU A 290 -20.55 1.41 -25.36
CA LEU A 290 -20.38 2.87 -25.43
C LEU A 290 -20.97 3.43 -26.74
N THR A 291 -21.30 4.73 -26.73
CA THR A 291 -21.88 5.39 -27.91
C THR A 291 -20.90 6.42 -28.47
N ASN A 292 -20.44 6.22 -29.71
CA ASN A 292 -19.44 7.07 -30.38
C ASN A 292 -20.01 8.36 -31.03
N GLU A 293 -21.29 8.69 -30.82
CA GLU A 293 -21.91 9.88 -31.43
C GLU A 293 -21.33 11.21 -30.93
N GLN A 294 -21.07 12.15 -31.84
CA GLN A 294 -20.48 13.48 -31.59
C GLN A 294 -21.32 14.46 -30.74
N LYS A 295 -22.56 14.11 -30.35
CA LYS A 295 -23.41 15.01 -29.52
C LYS A 295 -22.81 15.23 -28.13
N LYS A 296 -22.91 16.43 -27.53
CA LYS A 296 -22.33 16.70 -26.18
C LYS A 296 -23.15 16.12 -25.01
N LYS A 297 -24.45 15.86 -25.19
CA LYS A 297 -25.35 15.34 -24.14
C LYS A 297 -25.72 13.87 -24.40
N LEU A 298 -25.84 13.08 -23.34
CA LEU A 298 -26.37 11.71 -23.39
C LEU A 298 -27.90 11.77 -23.41
N SER A 299 -28.54 11.10 -24.37
CA SER A 299 -30.00 11.02 -24.45
C SER A 299 -30.56 10.04 -23.42
N GLU A 300 -31.82 10.23 -23.02
CA GLU A 300 -32.44 9.40 -21.98
C GLU A 300 -32.67 7.96 -22.42
N ARG A 301 -33.00 7.74 -23.70
CA ARG A 301 -33.13 6.40 -24.29
C ARG A 301 -31.81 5.60 -24.32
N LYS A 302 -30.65 6.27 -24.25
CA LYS A 302 -29.31 5.67 -24.34
C LYS A 302 -28.62 5.53 -22.98
N LYS A 303 -29.40 5.21 -21.94
CA LYS A 303 -28.89 4.96 -20.59
C LYS A 303 -29.11 3.50 -20.20
N PRO A 304 -28.37 2.57 -20.82
CA PRO A 304 -28.45 1.16 -20.46
C PRO A 304 -28.08 0.98 -18.98
N LEU A 305 -28.82 0.08 -18.34
CA LEU A 305 -28.61 -0.41 -16.99
C LEU A 305 -28.53 -1.92 -17.11
N TYR A 306 -27.40 -2.49 -16.71
CA TYR A 306 -27.18 -3.93 -16.68
C TYR A 306 -26.91 -4.36 -15.24
N ALA A 307 -27.81 -5.16 -14.68
CA ALA A 307 -27.68 -5.72 -13.34
C ALA A 307 -28.45 -7.05 -13.29
N PRO A 308 -27.83 -8.17 -13.72
CA PRO A 308 -28.54 -9.44 -13.93
C PRO A 308 -29.10 -10.04 -12.63
N THR A 309 -28.45 -9.80 -11.49
CA THR A 309 -28.83 -10.36 -10.18
C THR A 309 -29.67 -9.40 -9.31
N SER A 310 -29.89 -8.17 -9.79
CA SER A 310 -30.67 -7.14 -9.08
C SER A 310 -32.10 -7.05 -9.59
N ASP A 311 -33.00 -6.51 -8.78
CA ASP A 311 -34.38 -6.23 -9.19
C ASP A 311 -34.44 -5.01 -10.13
N ILE A 312 -34.68 -5.26 -11.42
CA ILE A 312 -34.90 -4.21 -12.41
C ILE A 312 -36.40 -4.14 -12.73
N ARG A 313 -37.03 -3.00 -12.40
CA ARG A 313 -38.45 -2.71 -12.69
C ARG A 313 -39.46 -3.67 -12.04
N GLY A 314 -39.11 -4.33 -10.93
CA GLY A 314 -39.97 -5.32 -10.26
C GLY A 314 -39.76 -6.73 -10.81
N MET A 315 -38.71 -6.97 -11.59
CA MET A 315 -38.32 -8.29 -12.08
C MET A 315 -36.98 -8.67 -11.44
N LEU A 316 -37.00 -9.71 -10.62
CA LEU A 316 -35.82 -10.32 -10.02
C LEU A 316 -35.62 -11.70 -10.64
N VAL A 317 -34.49 -11.89 -11.30
CA VAL A 317 -34.08 -13.19 -11.86
C VAL A 317 -33.11 -13.83 -10.88
N GLU A 318 -33.43 -15.02 -10.40
CA GLU A 318 -32.59 -15.80 -9.49
C GLU A 318 -32.44 -17.21 -10.04
N GLN A 319 -31.23 -17.55 -10.50
CA GLN A 319 -30.94 -18.78 -11.24
C GLN A 319 -31.94 -18.95 -12.41
N ASP A 320 -32.90 -19.87 -12.29
CA ASP A 320 -33.91 -20.16 -13.31
C ASP A 320 -35.31 -19.62 -12.97
N ALA A 321 -35.49 -18.99 -11.80
CA ALA A 321 -36.76 -18.43 -11.35
C ALA A 321 -36.82 -16.91 -11.61
N VAL A 322 -37.97 -16.44 -12.09
CA VAL A 322 -38.25 -15.01 -12.30
C VAL A 322 -39.37 -14.58 -11.35
N TYR A 323 -39.04 -13.70 -10.41
CA TYR A 323 -39.99 -13.10 -9.47
C TYR A 323 -40.47 -11.74 -10.00
N LEU A 324 -41.78 -11.58 -10.17
CA LEU A 324 -42.42 -10.35 -10.65
C LEU A 324 -43.25 -9.70 -9.53
N ASP A 325 -42.87 -8.48 -9.15
CA ASP A 325 -43.60 -7.66 -8.19
C ASP A 325 -44.65 -6.81 -8.92
N ILE A 326 -45.86 -7.38 -9.03
CA ILE A 326 -47.02 -6.69 -9.61
C ILE A 326 -47.60 -5.77 -8.54
N LYS A 327 -47.36 -4.45 -8.68
CA LYS A 327 -48.00 -3.46 -7.81
C LYS A 327 -49.51 -3.51 -8.00
N GLN A 328 -50.22 -3.87 -6.93
CA GLN A 328 -51.67 -3.71 -6.90
C GLN A 328 -52.04 -2.25 -7.21
N PRO A 329 -53.04 -2.00 -8.07
CA PRO A 329 -53.49 -0.65 -8.35
C PRO A 329 -53.89 0.04 -7.04
N LYS A 330 -53.49 1.30 -6.87
CA LYS A 330 -53.91 2.08 -5.71
C LYS A 330 -55.38 2.46 -5.85
N GLY A 331 -56.26 1.60 -5.32
CA GLY A 331 -57.69 1.81 -5.18
C GLY A 331 -58.36 0.51 -4.74
N ASP A 332 -59.39 0.61 -3.89
CA ASP A 332 -60.28 -0.51 -3.52
C ASP A 332 -61.14 -0.95 -4.71
N GLN A 333 -60.52 -1.27 -5.84
CA GLN A 333 -61.19 -2.06 -6.87
C GLN A 333 -60.95 -3.53 -6.50
N PRO A 334 -62.01 -4.30 -6.18
CA PRO A 334 -61.84 -5.74 -6.01
C PRO A 334 -61.18 -6.27 -7.28
N ALA A 335 -60.14 -7.09 -7.12
CA ALA A 335 -59.52 -7.77 -8.26
C ALA A 335 -60.64 -8.43 -9.09
N PRO A 336 -60.67 -8.27 -10.43
CA PRO A 336 -61.68 -8.93 -11.24
C PRO A 336 -61.64 -10.42 -10.92
N VAL A 337 -62.73 -10.93 -10.35
CA VAL A 337 -62.89 -12.35 -10.05
C VAL A 337 -63.06 -13.05 -11.40
N TYR A 338 -61.95 -13.50 -11.96
CA TYR A 338 -62.00 -14.47 -13.05
C TYR A 338 -62.54 -15.77 -12.44
N THR A 339 -63.73 -16.18 -12.85
CA THR A 339 -64.23 -17.53 -12.56
C THR A 339 -63.21 -18.53 -13.09
N ASN A 340 -62.79 -19.47 -12.24
CA ASN A 340 -61.66 -20.40 -12.47
C ASN A 340 -61.72 -21.18 -13.79
N GLU A 341 -62.87 -21.25 -14.46
CA GLU A 341 -63.06 -21.98 -15.71
C GLU A 341 -62.32 -21.41 -16.94
N VAL A 342 -61.94 -20.12 -16.92
CA VAL A 342 -61.24 -19.48 -18.06
C VAL A 342 -59.72 -19.43 -17.86
N ALA A 343 -59.22 -19.53 -16.63
CA ALA A 343 -57.79 -19.46 -16.34
C ALA A 343 -57.04 -20.77 -16.64
N GLU A 344 -57.74 -21.92 -16.65
CA GLU A 344 -57.13 -23.23 -16.95
C GLU A 344 -57.01 -23.54 -18.45
N LYS A 345 -57.75 -22.83 -19.31
CA LYS A 345 -57.82 -23.12 -20.75
C LYS A 345 -56.84 -22.39 -21.71
N PRO A 346 -56.02 -21.39 -21.34
CA PRO A 346 -55.08 -20.80 -22.30
C PRO A 346 -53.80 -21.64 -22.47
N PHE A 347 -53.47 -22.55 -21.54
CA PHE A 347 -52.21 -23.31 -21.59
C PHE A 347 -52.28 -24.61 -22.39
N SER A 348 -53.46 -25.18 -22.61
CA SER A 348 -53.64 -26.43 -23.36
C SER A 348 -53.76 -26.24 -24.87
N LEU A 349 -54.01 -25.01 -25.35
CA LEU A 349 -54.13 -24.70 -26.79
C LEU A 349 -52.79 -24.59 -27.52
N PHE A 350 -51.66 -24.50 -26.80
CA PHE A 350 -50.31 -24.43 -27.38
C PHE A 350 -49.55 -25.77 -27.33
N ALA A 351 -50.20 -26.85 -26.87
CA ALA A 351 -49.57 -28.15 -26.64
C ALA A 351 -49.70 -29.15 -27.81
N GLU A 352 -50.37 -28.79 -28.91
CA GLU A 352 -50.47 -29.66 -30.11
C GLU A 352 -49.73 -29.03 -31.31
N PRO A 353 -48.70 -29.68 -31.91
CA PRO A 353 -47.86 -29.03 -32.93
C PRO A 353 -48.46 -28.93 -34.33
N ASP A 354 -49.60 -29.59 -34.64
CA ASP A 354 -49.97 -29.87 -36.04
C ASP A 354 -51.39 -29.45 -36.45
N LYS A 355 -51.83 -28.24 -36.08
CA LYS A 355 -53.00 -27.61 -36.75
C LYS A 355 -52.72 -26.16 -37.15
N LYS A 356 -52.49 -26.00 -38.45
CA LYS A 356 -52.41 -24.73 -39.18
C LYS A 356 -53.76 -24.01 -39.07
N LEU A 357 -53.87 -23.05 -38.16
CA LEU A 357 -55.04 -22.18 -38.03
C LEU A 357 -54.87 -20.99 -38.99
N MET A 358 -55.56 -21.07 -40.12
CA MET A 358 -55.84 -19.93 -40.99
C MET A 358 -56.84 -19.03 -40.26
N LEU A 359 -56.49 -17.77 -40.07
CA LEU A 359 -57.41 -16.73 -39.59
C LEU A 359 -57.67 -15.79 -40.77
N GLU A 360 -58.73 -16.11 -41.51
CA GLU A 360 -59.43 -15.19 -42.39
C GLU A 360 -60.06 -14.10 -41.53
N SER A 361 -59.70 -12.85 -41.81
CA SER A 361 -60.38 -11.68 -41.29
C SER A 361 -61.46 -11.26 -42.29
N GLU A 362 -62.70 -11.66 -42.04
CA GLU A 362 -63.87 -10.98 -42.60
C GLU A 362 -64.37 -9.94 -41.59
N VAL A 363 -64.16 -8.67 -41.92
CA VAL A 363 -65.00 -7.58 -41.43
C VAL A 363 -65.90 -7.20 -42.61
N GLN A 364 -67.20 -7.41 -42.43
CA GLN A 364 -68.24 -7.03 -43.39
C GLN A 364 -68.30 -5.51 -43.61
N GLU A 365 -68.59 -5.20 -44.85
CA GLU A 365 -68.73 -3.90 -45.48
C GLU A 365 -69.78 -2.98 -44.83
N ALA A 366 -69.51 -1.68 -44.88
CA ALA A 366 -70.52 -0.65 -45.12
C ALA A 366 -70.01 0.21 -46.29
N SER A 367 -70.93 0.59 -47.17
CA SER A 367 -70.77 0.89 -48.59
C SER A 367 -70.52 2.41 -48.89
N PRO A 368 -70.63 2.92 -50.13
CA PRO A 368 -69.51 3.52 -50.88
C PRO A 368 -69.67 5.03 -51.14
N ASP A 369 -68.59 5.72 -51.54
CA ASP A 369 -68.71 6.82 -52.52
C ASP A 369 -67.41 7.15 -53.27
N MET A 370 -67.61 7.63 -54.49
CA MET A 370 -66.78 7.72 -55.70
C MET A 370 -65.46 8.54 -55.66
N ALA A 371 -64.43 7.93 -56.28
CA ALA A 371 -63.63 8.43 -57.42
C ALA A 371 -62.40 9.38 -57.28
N ILE A 372 -61.46 9.13 -58.23
CA ILE A 372 -60.45 9.99 -58.88
C ILE A 372 -58.97 9.87 -58.43
N ASN A 373 -58.31 8.86 -59.01
CA ASN A 373 -57.13 8.86 -59.91
C ASN A 373 -55.73 9.46 -59.55
N LYS A 374 -54.73 8.62 -59.92
CA LYS A 374 -53.32 8.83 -60.39
C LYS A 374 -52.21 8.94 -59.33
N SER A 375 -51.07 8.25 -59.40
CA SER A 375 -50.51 7.20 -60.29
C SER A 375 -49.12 6.78 -59.76
N LEU A 376 -48.81 5.46 -59.75
CA LEU A 376 -47.47 4.83 -59.64
C LEU A 376 -46.82 4.68 -61.04
N PRO A 377 -45.51 4.33 -61.16
CA PRO A 377 -45.11 2.91 -61.40
C PRO A 377 -43.86 2.47 -60.59
N ASN A 378 -43.79 1.23 -60.04
CA ASN A 378 -43.32 -0.08 -60.59
C ASN A 378 -41.80 -0.16 -60.91
N ALA A 379 -41.05 -1.25 -60.70
CA ALA A 379 -41.23 -2.59 -60.12
C ALA A 379 -39.84 -3.32 -60.01
N SER A 380 -39.76 -4.35 -59.14
CA SER A 380 -38.97 -5.63 -59.13
C SER A 380 -37.62 -5.74 -59.87
N GLU A 381 -36.50 -6.09 -59.20
CA GLU A 381 -35.97 -7.45 -58.87
C GLU A 381 -35.55 -8.32 -60.07
N GLU A 382 -34.25 -8.72 -60.14
CA GLU A 382 -33.76 -10.10 -60.38
C GLU A 382 -32.22 -10.20 -60.33
N LEU A 383 -31.72 -11.44 -60.21
CA LEU A 383 -30.41 -11.92 -59.77
C LEU A 383 -29.44 -12.34 -60.91
N GLU A 384 -28.17 -12.51 -60.50
CA GLU A 384 -27.13 -13.47 -60.96
C GLU A 384 -26.10 -13.15 -62.06
N ASN A 385 -24.89 -13.67 -61.78
CA ASN A 385 -23.58 -13.55 -62.44
C ASN A 385 -23.46 -14.34 -63.74
N ILE A 386 -22.52 -13.95 -64.62
CA ILE A 386 -21.56 -14.80 -65.38
C ILE A 386 -20.48 -13.86 -65.99
N SER A 387 -19.19 -14.24 -65.92
CA SER A 387 -18.05 -13.72 -66.72
C SER A 387 -17.80 -14.64 -67.93
N PRO A 388 -17.23 -14.20 -69.10
CA PRO A 388 -15.76 -14.08 -69.23
C PRO A 388 -15.20 -13.11 -70.33
N GLU A 389 -13.91 -12.79 -70.16
CA GLU A 389 -12.78 -12.58 -71.11
C GLU A 389 -12.81 -11.66 -72.37
N ASP A 390 -11.74 -10.84 -72.42
CA ASP A 390 -10.85 -10.44 -73.52
C ASP A 390 -11.15 -9.35 -74.58
N VAL A 391 -10.06 -8.60 -74.85
CA VAL A 391 -9.62 -7.86 -76.06
C VAL A 391 -9.41 -6.32 -75.90
N VAL A 392 -8.16 -5.94 -76.15
CA VAL A 392 -7.40 -4.65 -76.20
C VAL A 392 -7.81 -3.83 -77.48
N PRO A 393 -7.42 -2.57 -77.84
CA PRO A 393 -6.56 -1.51 -77.23
C PRO A 393 -7.02 -0.01 -77.38
N ASP A 394 -6.16 0.87 -76.82
CA ASP A 394 -5.58 2.12 -77.36
C ASP A 394 -6.21 3.54 -77.25
N ASN A 395 -5.30 4.42 -76.78
CA ASN A 395 -5.05 5.86 -77.05
C ASN A 395 -5.95 6.92 -76.38
N CYS A 396 -5.43 8.00 -75.79
CA CYS A 396 -4.16 8.74 -75.97
C CYS A 396 -3.75 9.48 -74.66
N MET A 397 -2.45 9.44 -74.29
CA MET A 397 -1.41 10.50 -74.38
C MET A 397 -1.67 11.83 -73.62
N THR A 398 -0.83 12.18 -72.64
CA THR A 398 0.40 13.00 -72.81
C THR A 398 1.13 13.23 -71.47
N ASP A 399 2.33 12.66 -71.39
CA ASP A 399 3.63 13.08 -70.83
C ASP A 399 3.75 14.37 -69.99
N SER A 400 4.49 14.28 -68.88
CA SER A 400 5.93 14.62 -68.90
C SER A 400 6.63 14.25 -67.59
N GLU A 401 7.70 13.49 -67.74
CA GLU A 401 8.58 12.84 -66.77
C GLU A 401 9.65 13.82 -66.22
N ASP A 402 10.31 13.44 -65.13
CA ASP A 402 11.76 13.17 -65.18
C ASP A 402 12.24 12.47 -63.87
N SER A 403 12.30 11.12 -63.87
CA SER A 403 13.51 10.30 -64.13
C SER A 403 14.87 10.81 -63.57
N LEU A 404 15.83 10.05 -62.99
CA LEU A 404 16.24 8.62 -62.94
C LEU A 404 17.30 8.47 -61.81
N GLU A 405 17.32 7.39 -61.00
CA GLU A 405 18.05 6.11 -61.14
C GLU A 405 19.60 6.24 -61.12
N GLU A 406 20.37 5.42 -60.41
CA GLU A 406 20.66 4.01 -60.76
C GLU A 406 20.88 3.08 -59.55
N GLU A 407 20.33 1.87 -59.66
CA GLU A 407 20.75 0.63 -59.00
C GLU A 407 22.12 0.16 -59.56
N ILE A 408 22.88 -0.75 -58.93
CA ILE A 408 22.82 -2.19 -59.27
C ILE A 408 23.76 -3.04 -58.37
N ARG A 409 23.15 -4.09 -57.81
CA ARG A 409 23.59 -5.49 -57.60
C ARG A 409 24.60 -5.93 -56.51
N GLN A 410 24.01 -6.79 -55.66
CA GLN A 410 24.33 -8.21 -55.44
C GLN A 410 25.13 -8.65 -54.19
N ASN A 411 24.41 -9.49 -53.43
CA ASN A 411 24.81 -10.76 -52.83
C ASN A 411 25.62 -10.79 -51.51
N ASN A 412 24.85 -11.15 -50.46
CA ASN A 412 25.08 -12.28 -49.56
C ASN A 412 26.32 -12.31 -48.63
N THR A 413 25.99 -12.33 -47.32
CA THR A 413 26.52 -13.24 -46.27
C THR A 413 27.38 -12.61 -45.18
N GLN A 414 26.89 -12.83 -43.94
CA GLN A 414 27.62 -13.02 -42.67
C GLN A 414 27.93 -11.83 -41.72
N GLN A 415 27.46 -12.07 -40.48
CA GLN A 415 28.06 -11.76 -39.18
C GLN A 415 27.91 -10.33 -38.64
N ALA A 416 26.91 -10.15 -37.77
CA ALA A 416 26.85 -9.05 -36.82
C ALA A 416 27.61 -9.43 -35.53
N SER A 417 28.74 -8.74 -35.30
CA SER A 417 29.38 -8.62 -33.98
C SER A 417 29.25 -7.18 -33.49
N THR A 418 28.95 -7.04 -32.19
CA THR A 418 28.89 -5.80 -31.40
C THR A 418 30.11 -4.88 -31.58
N PRO A 419 29.95 -3.56 -31.30
CA PRO A 419 30.88 -2.96 -30.35
C PRO A 419 30.27 -2.00 -29.33
N SER A 420 31.09 -1.82 -28.30
CA SER A 420 30.96 -1.16 -27.01
C SER A 420 31.23 0.35 -27.04
N SER A 421 30.74 1.00 -25.97
CA SER A 421 31.14 2.27 -25.33
C SER A 421 32.37 3.02 -25.85
N ASP A 422 32.19 4.34 -26.04
CA ASP A 422 33.28 5.32 -25.93
C ASP A 422 32.92 6.48 -25.01
N VAL A 423 33.86 6.75 -24.11
CA VAL A 423 33.95 7.83 -23.13
C VAL A 423 34.86 8.89 -23.75
N PHE A 424 34.45 10.17 -23.77
CA PHE A 424 35.34 11.26 -24.20
C PHE A 424 35.74 12.19 -23.05
N SER A 425 37.05 12.38 -22.96
CA SER A 425 37.83 13.14 -21.99
C SER A 425 38.04 14.59 -22.42
N ILE A 426 38.34 15.45 -21.43
CA ILE A 426 38.65 16.88 -21.52
C ILE A 426 40.15 17.07 -21.73
N GLU A 427 40.59 17.96 -22.64
CA GLU A 427 41.88 18.67 -22.53
C GLU A 427 41.84 20.12 -23.02
N HIS A 428 42.64 20.94 -22.33
CA HIS A 428 42.91 22.38 -22.42
C HIS A 428 43.89 22.77 -23.52
N ILE A 429 43.93 24.07 -23.89
CA ILE A 429 45.06 24.88 -24.45
C ILE A 429 44.52 26.33 -24.55
N SER A 430 45.21 27.46 -24.33
CA SER A 430 46.39 27.93 -23.58
C SER A 430 46.41 29.47 -23.74
N ASP A 431 46.83 30.22 -22.72
CA ASP A 431 46.98 31.70 -22.77
C ASP A 431 48.31 32.14 -23.44
N THR A 432 48.28 33.20 -24.25
CA THR A 432 49.42 34.11 -24.47
C THR A 432 48.93 35.52 -24.85
N GLU A 433 49.49 36.52 -24.16
CA GLU A 433 49.26 37.96 -24.25
C GLU A 433 50.08 38.63 -25.38
N SER A 434 49.54 39.72 -25.98
CA SER A 434 50.31 40.95 -26.28
C SER A 434 49.36 42.08 -26.71
N ASP A 435 49.40 43.18 -25.95
CA ASP A 435 48.67 44.43 -26.14
C ASP A 435 49.19 45.28 -27.30
N GLU A 436 48.27 45.89 -28.06
CA GLU A 436 48.32 47.32 -28.44
C GLU A 436 46.97 47.73 -29.07
N MET A 437 46.06 48.26 -28.25
CA MET A 437 44.75 48.76 -28.68
C MET A 437 44.61 50.22 -28.23
N THR A 438 44.43 51.12 -29.20
CA THR A 438 44.37 52.58 -29.00
C THR A 438 43.19 53.01 -28.11
N GLU A 439 43.33 54.14 -27.42
CA GLU A 439 42.34 54.70 -26.47
C GLU A 439 40.92 54.87 -27.07
N GLU A 440 40.81 54.97 -28.40
CA GLU A 440 39.53 55.03 -29.11
C GLU A 440 38.79 53.68 -29.15
N ALA A 441 39.51 52.56 -29.25
CA ALA A 441 38.94 51.22 -29.19
C ALA A 441 38.45 50.86 -27.77
N VAL A 442 39.16 51.35 -26.75
CA VAL A 442 38.74 51.24 -25.34
C VAL A 442 37.44 52.02 -25.10
N LYS A 443 37.29 53.22 -25.67
CA LYS A 443 36.05 54.01 -25.58
C LYS A 443 34.85 53.34 -26.27
N MET A 444 35.08 52.62 -27.37
CA MET A 444 34.03 51.85 -28.07
C MET A 444 33.65 50.57 -27.32
N MET A 445 34.58 49.91 -26.62
CA MET A 445 34.29 48.77 -25.72
C MET A 445 33.60 49.20 -24.42
N PHE A 446 33.93 50.36 -23.85
CA PHE A 446 33.26 50.88 -22.65
C PHE A 446 31.84 51.38 -22.92
N LYS A 447 31.50 51.73 -24.18
CA LYS A 447 30.11 52.00 -24.59
C LYS A 447 29.29 50.75 -24.84
N THR A 448 29.90 49.62 -25.19
CA THR A 448 29.21 48.33 -25.38
C THR A 448 29.04 47.53 -24.08
N LYS A 449 29.80 47.84 -23.01
CA LYS A 449 29.63 47.24 -21.66
C LYS A 449 28.66 47.98 -20.73
N GLN A 450 27.65 48.64 -21.30
CA GLN A 450 26.36 48.82 -20.62
C GLN A 450 25.32 47.90 -21.25
N GLU A 451 25.66 46.63 -21.45
CA GLU A 451 24.62 45.61 -21.41
C GLU A 451 24.02 45.70 -19.99
N VAL A 452 22.76 46.10 -19.93
CA VAL A 452 22.04 46.22 -18.66
C VAL A 452 22.17 44.86 -17.96
N GLU A 453 22.43 44.84 -16.66
CA GLU A 453 22.46 43.62 -15.83
C GLU A 453 21.20 42.74 -16.06
N GLU A 454 20.11 43.35 -16.56
CA GLU A 454 18.87 42.74 -17.04
C GLU A 454 19.06 41.86 -18.30
N ASP A 455 19.84 42.26 -19.31
CA ASP A 455 20.05 41.50 -20.57
C ASP A 455 20.98 40.29 -20.36
N TYR A 456 21.92 40.38 -19.42
CA TYR A 456 22.78 39.25 -19.03
C TYR A 456 21.99 38.24 -18.18
N ILE A 457 21.12 38.71 -17.28
CA ILE A 457 20.21 37.85 -16.51
C ILE A 457 19.14 37.24 -17.44
N GLU A 458 18.64 37.95 -18.45
CA GLU A 458 17.73 37.40 -19.46
C GLU A 458 18.43 36.37 -20.33
N ARG A 459 19.61 36.64 -20.90
CA ARG A 459 20.37 35.64 -21.67
C ARG A 459 20.79 34.43 -20.83
N PHE A 460 21.12 34.62 -19.55
CA PHE A 460 21.41 33.51 -18.64
C PHE A 460 20.15 32.72 -18.26
N ASN A 461 19.02 33.39 -18.04
CA ASN A 461 17.74 32.72 -17.83
C ASN A 461 17.27 32.00 -19.10
N ASP A 462 17.47 32.57 -20.28
CA ASP A 462 17.09 31.98 -21.56
C ASP A 462 17.99 30.79 -21.90
N LYS A 463 19.31 30.89 -21.71
CA LYS A 463 20.21 29.73 -21.78
C LYS A 463 19.88 28.67 -20.74
N TYR A 464 19.54 29.04 -19.51
CA TYR A 464 19.12 28.08 -18.48
C TYR A 464 17.75 27.47 -18.81
N ILE A 465 16.82 28.22 -19.39
CA ILE A 465 15.51 27.75 -19.86
C ILE A 465 15.68 26.82 -21.07
N GLU A 466 16.61 27.11 -21.99
CA GLU A 466 16.94 26.27 -23.13
C GLU A 466 17.69 25.00 -22.70
N GLU A 467 18.71 25.07 -21.86
CA GLU A 467 19.41 23.89 -21.31
C GLU A 467 18.49 22.98 -20.47
N VAL A 468 17.52 23.56 -19.75
CA VAL A 468 16.49 22.80 -19.00
C VAL A 468 15.38 22.28 -19.90
N LYS A 469 15.10 22.92 -21.04
CA LYS A 469 14.16 22.42 -22.06
C LYS A 469 14.76 21.28 -22.89
N ASP A 470 16.03 21.38 -23.27
CA ASP A 470 16.72 20.43 -24.14
C ASP A 470 17.16 19.17 -23.40
N LYS A 471 17.39 19.25 -22.09
CA LYS A 471 17.33 18.07 -21.22
C LYS A 471 15.89 17.65 -21.02
N ARG A 472 15.23 17.19 -22.11
CA ARG A 472 13.89 16.57 -22.06
C ARG A 472 13.87 15.62 -20.87
N ASP A 473 12.96 15.83 -19.94
CA ASP A 473 12.88 15.05 -18.70
C ASP A 473 12.94 13.55 -19.00
N ILE A 474 13.79 12.81 -18.28
CA ILE A 474 13.90 11.34 -18.42
C ILE A 474 12.51 10.69 -18.37
N PHE A 475 11.62 11.22 -17.52
CA PHE A 475 10.23 10.79 -17.42
C PHE A 475 9.42 10.96 -18.71
N THR A 476 9.55 12.09 -19.41
CA THR A 476 8.80 12.32 -20.66
C THR A 476 9.33 11.45 -21.77
N GLN A 477 10.66 11.32 -21.87
CA GLN A 477 11.30 10.44 -22.85
C GLN A 477 10.88 8.98 -22.66
N GLU A 478 10.88 8.48 -21.42
CA GLU A 478 10.51 7.09 -21.14
C GLU A 478 9.03 6.83 -21.40
N LYS A 479 8.16 7.82 -21.15
CA LYS A 479 6.74 7.75 -21.49
C LYS A 479 6.50 7.74 -23.00
N GLU A 480 7.26 8.51 -23.76
CA GLU A 480 7.21 8.50 -25.23
C GLU A 480 7.67 7.15 -25.77
N LYS A 481 8.82 6.63 -25.32
CA LYS A 481 9.29 5.28 -25.67
C LYS A 481 8.26 4.18 -25.42
N ILE A 482 7.56 4.23 -24.28
CA ILE A 482 6.49 3.26 -23.97
C ILE A 482 5.33 3.38 -24.97
N LYS A 483 4.92 4.61 -25.32
CA LYS A 483 3.86 4.83 -26.31
C LYS A 483 4.27 4.39 -27.71
N ASP A 484 5.51 4.68 -28.10
CA ASP A 484 6.03 4.32 -29.42
C ASP A 484 6.08 2.79 -29.57
N ALA A 485 6.53 2.08 -28.52
CA ALA A 485 6.49 0.61 -28.48
C ALA A 485 5.06 0.05 -28.54
N GLU A 486 4.11 0.71 -27.88
CA GLU A 486 2.69 0.34 -27.91
C GLU A 486 2.08 0.52 -29.30
N LEU A 487 2.33 1.67 -29.95
CA LEU A 487 1.88 1.95 -31.32
C LEU A 487 2.49 0.96 -32.32
N ALA A 488 3.77 0.61 -32.16
CA ALA A 488 4.42 -0.40 -32.98
C ALA A 488 3.77 -1.79 -32.82
N THR A 489 3.43 -2.18 -31.58
CA THR A 489 2.75 -3.45 -31.29
C THR A 489 1.35 -3.47 -31.91
N GLN A 490 0.60 -2.39 -31.75
CA GLN A 490 -0.75 -2.26 -32.31
C GLN A 490 -0.74 -2.29 -33.85
N GLY A 491 0.21 -1.58 -34.48
CA GLY A 491 0.39 -1.60 -35.94
C GLY A 491 0.82 -2.94 -36.52
N LEU A 492 1.44 -3.83 -35.72
CA LEU A 492 1.70 -5.22 -36.11
C LEU A 492 0.43 -6.07 -36.02
N LEU A 493 -0.30 -5.95 -34.91
CA LEU A 493 -1.53 -6.71 -34.71
C LEU A 493 -2.58 -6.37 -35.76
N ASP A 494 -2.72 -5.09 -36.12
CA ASP A 494 -3.71 -4.62 -37.08
C ASP A 494 -3.60 -5.20 -38.49
N ARG A 495 -2.47 -5.82 -38.84
CA ARG A 495 -2.29 -6.54 -40.10
C ARG A 495 -2.98 -7.91 -40.13
N HIS A 496 -3.35 -8.45 -38.98
CA HIS A 496 -3.95 -9.78 -38.84
C HIS A 496 -5.47 -9.71 -38.66
N SER A 497 -6.17 -10.80 -39.01
CA SER A 497 -7.62 -10.94 -38.80
C SER A 497 -7.97 -10.96 -37.30
N ALA A 498 -9.23 -10.67 -36.93
CA ALA A 498 -9.67 -10.63 -35.53
C ALA A 498 -9.42 -11.95 -34.78
N GLU A 499 -9.67 -13.09 -35.43
CA GLU A 499 -9.44 -14.42 -34.84
C GLU A 499 -7.94 -14.69 -34.60
N SER A 500 -7.09 -14.28 -35.54
CA SER A 500 -5.64 -14.40 -35.42
C SER A 500 -5.10 -13.50 -34.31
N LYS A 501 -5.63 -12.28 -34.17
CA LYS A 501 -5.30 -11.36 -33.06
C LYS A 501 -5.63 -12.00 -31.71
N GLU A 502 -6.82 -12.60 -31.57
CA GLU A 502 -7.23 -13.28 -30.34
C GLU A 502 -6.36 -14.50 -30.03
N HIS A 503 -5.89 -15.22 -31.05
CA HIS A 503 -4.99 -16.36 -30.83
C HIS A 503 -3.58 -15.93 -30.40
N LEU A 504 -3.05 -14.84 -30.98
CA LEU A 504 -1.70 -14.35 -30.72
C LEU A 504 -1.59 -13.63 -29.37
N GLU A 505 -2.53 -12.71 -29.10
CA GLU A 505 -2.49 -11.83 -27.92
C GLU A 505 -3.39 -12.32 -26.79
N GLY A 506 -4.49 -13.02 -27.11
CA GLY A 506 -5.55 -13.38 -26.18
C GLY A 506 -6.76 -12.45 -26.26
N ILE A 507 -7.70 -12.63 -25.34
CA ILE A 507 -8.91 -11.81 -25.26
C ILE A 507 -8.58 -10.47 -24.59
N ALA A 508 -8.76 -9.39 -25.34
CA ALA A 508 -8.45 -8.04 -24.88
C ALA A 508 -9.31 -7.61 -23.66
N PRO A 509 -8.75 -6.87 -22.69
CA PRO A 509 -9.50 -6.26 -21.61
C PRO A 509 -10.61 -5.34 -22.14
N GLY A 510 -11.81 -5.42 -21.56
CA GLY A 510 -12.99 -4.67 -21.96
C GLY A 510 -14.01 -5.48 -22.77
N ARG A 511 -13.63 -6.63 -23.31
CA ARG A 511 -14.57 -7.59 -23.89
C ARG A 511 -15.42 -8.26 -22.79
N TYR A 512 -16.67 -8.55 -23.13
CA TYR A 512 -17.60 -9.31 -22.29
C TYR A 512 -17.49 -10.79 -22.65
N VAL A 513 -17.34 -11.68 -21.66
CA VAL A 513 -17.09 -13.11 -21.88
C VAL A 513 -18.04 -13.98 -21.06
N LYS A 514 -18.41 -15.15 -21.62
CA LYS A 514 -19.03 -16.27 -20.91
C LYS A 514 -17.99 -17.39 -20.79
N LEU A 515 -17.68 -17.75 -19.55
CA LEU A 515 -16.68 -18.73 -19.17
C LEU A 515 -17.38 -19.95 -18.57
N MET A 516 -17.07 -21.14 -19.09
CA MET A 516 -17.55 -22.41 -18.56
C MET A 516 -16.47 -23.02 -17.67
N ILE A 517 -16.80 -23.34 -16.41
CA ILE A 517 -15.85 -23.85 -15.43
C ILE A 517 -16.46 -24.94 -14.56
N VAL A 518 -15.70 -26.00 -14.32
CA VAL A 518 -16.10 -27.11 -13.45
C VAL A 518 -15.65 -26.80 -12.02
N LEU A 519 -16.61 -26.67 -11.10
CA LEU A 519 -16.35 -26.33 -9.70
C LEU A 519 -16.98 -27.35 -8.74
N PRO A 520 -16.54 -27.44 -7.47
CA PRO A 520 -17.16 -28.31 -6.48
C PRO A 520 -18.63 -27.95 -6.21
N MET A 521 -19.46 -28.94 -5.93
CA MET A 521 -20.88 -28.74 -5.61
C MET A 521 -21.11 -27.80 -4.42
N ALA A 522 -20.16 -27.72 -3.48
CA ALA A 522 -20.21 -26.81 -2.34
C ALA A 522 -20.37 -25.33 -2.75
N VAL A 523 -19.92 -24.96 -3.96
CA VAL A 523 -20.03 -23.59 -4.48
C VAL A 523 -21.48 -23.16 -4.64
N SER A 524 -22.39 -24.05 -5.04
CA SER A 524 -23.83 -23.72 -5.15
C SER A 524 -24.42 -23.29 -3.79
N ASN A 525 -23.96 -23.90 -2.69
CA ASN A 525 -24.42 -23.54 -1.34
C ASN A 525 -23.76 -22.26 -0.81
N MET A 526 -22.53 -21.97 -1.24
CA MET A 526 -21.80 -20.76 -0.85
C MET A 526 -22.20 -19.53 -1.67
N TYR A 527 -22.82 -19.75 -2.84
CA TYR A 527 -23.23 -18.69 -3.73
C TYR A 527 -24.37 -17.87 -3.12
N THR A 528 -24.04 -16.65 -2.73
CA THR A 528 -25.02 -15.60 -2.42
C THR A 528 -24.82 -14.45 -3.40
N PRO A 529 -25.89 -13.89 -3.99
CA PRO A 529 -25.79 -12.83 -4.99
C PRO A 529 -25.21 -11.52 -4.44
N GLU A 530 -25.08 -11.39 -3.11
CA GLU A 530 -24.40 -10.25 -2.46
C GLU A 530 -22.87 -10.32 -2.54
N ASN A 531 -22.29 -11.51 -2.71
CA ASN A 531 -20.85 -11.71 -2.73
C ASN A 531 -20.27 -11.48 -4.13
N ILE A 532 -19.13 -10.79 -4.18
CA ILE A 532 -18.37 -10.62 -5.42
C ILE A 532 -17.60 -11.90 -5.76
N PHE A 533 -17.76 -12.39 -6.98
CA PHE A 533 -16.98 -13.50 -7.53
C PHE A 533 -15.89 -12.96 -8.45
N ILE A 534 -14.64 -13.28 -8.13
CA ILE A 534 -13.45 -12.78 -8.85
C ILE A 534 -12.67 -13.97 -9.36
N LEU A 535 -12.24 -13.90 -10.62
CA LEU A 535 -11.39 -14.88 -11.26
C LEU A 535 -10.07 -14.19 -11.60
N GLY A 536 -9.05 -14.42 -10.80
CA GLY A 536 -7.71 -13.93 -11.08
C GLY A 536 -6.95 -14.92 -11.94
N ALA A 537 -6.51 -14.55 -13.13
CA ALA A 537 -5.64 -15.42 -13.92
C ALA A 537 -4.25 -15.45 -13.28
N ASN A 538 -3.81 -16.65 -12.90
CA ASN A 538 -2.48 -16.88 -12.36
C ASN A 538 -1.46 -16.94 -13.49
N LYS A 539 -0.22 -16.52 -13.20
CA LYS A 539 0.91 -16.84 -14.07
C LYS A 539 1.42 -18.25 -13.78
N GLU A 540 2.11 -18.84 -14.75
CA GLU A 540 2.70 -20.19 -14.62
C GLU A 540 3.63 -20.30 -13.40
N GLU A 541 4.44 -19.26 -13.16
CA GLU A 541 5.32 -19.18 -11.98
C GLU A 541 4.52 -19.31 -10.67
N GLU A 542 3.36 -18.66 -10.60
CA GLU A 542 2.53 -18.52 -9.40
C GLU A 542 1.75 -19.78 -9.02
N LEU A 543 1.87 -20.86 -9.79
CA LEU A 543 1.32 -22.18 -9.45
C LEU A 543 2.32 -22.99 -8.61
N SER A 544 3.62 -22.70 -8.72
CA SER A 544 4.65 -23.42 -7.98
C SER A 544 4.71 -23.00 -6.51
N MET A 545 4.87 -23.97 -5.60
CA MET A 545 4.91 -23.72 -4.15
C MET A 545 6.36 -23.64 -3.64
N THR A 546 6.71 -22.56 -2.92
CA THR A 546 8.05 -22.37 -2.37
C THR A 546 8.03 -21.71 -0.99
N PHE A 547 9.21 -21.57 -0.37
CA PHE A 547 9.35 -20.71 0.80
C PHE A 547 9.50 -19.25 0.37
N ILE A 548 8.59 -18.42 0.86
CA ILE A 548 8.58 -16.99 0.61
C ILE A 548 9.28 -16.30 1.78
N GLN A 549 10.23 -15.42 1.47
CA GLN A 549 10.84 -14.53 2.45
C GLN A 549 10.37 -13.10 2.21
N GLY A 550 9.84 -12.49 3.27
CA GLY A 550 9.35 -11.13 3.23
C GLY A 550 9.75 -10.34 4.47
N ARG A 551 9.45 -9.05 4.45
CA ARG A 551 9.51 -8.18 5.63
C ARG A 551 8.10 -7.94 6.11
N VAL A 552 7.91 -8.02 7.42
CA VAL A 552 6.61 -7.84 8.06
C VAL A 552 6.72 -6.88 9.22
N LYS A 553 5.65 -6.12 9.45
CA LYS A 553 5.50 -5.25 10.61
C LYS A 553 4.13 -5.49 11.25
N ARG A 554 4.13 -5.65 12.58
CA ARG A 554 2.87 -5.71 13.34
C ARG A 554 2.07 -4.43 13.13
N HIS A 555 0.77 -4.57 12.94
CA HIS A 555 -0.10 -3.42 12.80
C HIS A 555 -0.25 -2.68 14.14
N LYS A 556 -0.20 -1.35 14.12
CA LYS A 556 -0.20 -0.50 15.34
C LYS A 556 -1.44 -0.71 16.20
N TRP A 557 -2.60 -0.85 15.57
CA TRP A 557 -3.90 -1.03 16.26
C TRP A 557 -4.19 -2.47 16.66
N PHE A 558 -3.36 -3.43 16.24
CA PHE A 558 -3.51 -4.81 16.66
C PHE A 558 -2.93 -4.99 18.07
N LYS A 559 -3.75 -5.41 19.04
CA LYS A 559 -3.35 -5.43 20.46
C LYS A 559 -2.42 -6.60 20.82
N LYS A 560 -2.55 -7.74 20.15
CA LYS A 560 -1.83 -8.97 20.50
C LYS A 560 -0.52 -9.07 19.71
N THR A 561 0.46 -9.80 20.23
CA THR A 561 1.67 -10.15 19.47
C THR A 561 1.47 -11.46 18.73
N LEU A 562 2.03 -11.56 17.53
CA LEU A 562 2.03 -12.78 16.74
C LEU A 562 3.19 -13.68 17.16
N LYS A 563 2.92 -14.98 17.29
CA LYS A 563 3.91 -15.97 17.68
C LYS A 563 4.40 -16.74 16.45
N THR A 564 5.67 -17.07 16.45
CA THR A 564 6.28 -17.92 15.41
C THR A 564 5.73 -19.35 15.48
N LYS A 565 5.51 -19.98 14.31
CA LYS A 565 4.89 -21.30 14.13
C LYS A 565 3.42 -21.39 14.58
N GLU A 566 2.75 -20.25 14.72
CA GLU A 566 1.31 -20.21 14.91
C GLU A 566 0.64 -19.98 13.55
N ALA A 567 -0.52 -20.61 13.32
CA ALA A 567 -1.21 -20.52 12.05
C ALA A 567 -1.95 -19.17 11.92
N HIS A 568 -1.71 -18.48 10.81
CA HIS A 568 -2.34 -17.20 10.51
C HIS A 568 -2.81 -17.17 9.06
N TYR A 569 -3.89 -16.43 8.79
CA TYR A 569 -4.35 -16.19 7.43
C TYR A 569 -3.47 -15.14 6.78
N ILE A 570 -3.07 -15.38 5.53
CA ILE A 570 -2.32 -14.46 4.71
C ILE A 570 -3.14 -14.19 3.45
N SER A 571 -3.38 -12.91 3.16
CA SER A 571 -3.90 -12.44 1.88
C SER A 571 -2.74 -11.92 1.04
N MET A 572 -2.44 -12.60 -0.06
CA MET A 572 -1.34 -12.26 -0.97
C MET A 572 -1.75 -12.58 -2.40
N GLY A 573 -1.57 -11.62 -3.31
CA GLY A 573 -2.09 -11.73 -4.67
C GLY A 573 -3.60 -12.02 -4.67
N TRP A 574 -4.05 -12.94 -5.51
CA TRP A 574 -5.44 -13.42 -5.52
C TRP A 574 -5.77 -14.31 -4.32
N ARG A 575 -4.77 -14.98 -3.76
CA ARG A 575 -4.94 -16.07 -2.79
C ARG A 575 -5.15 -15.58 -1.36
N ARG A 576 -5.92 -16.38 -0.63
CA ARG A 576 -6.05 -16.34 0.82
C ARG A 576 -5.80 -17.73 1.34
N PHE A 577 -4.84 -17.87 2.23
CA PHE A 577 -4.46 -19.17 2.75
C PHE A 577 -3.98 -19.04 4.18
N GLN A 578 -4.06 -20.13 4.92
CA GLN A 578 -3.53 -20.26 6.25
C GLN A 578 -2.16 -20.95 6.19
N THR A 579 -1.17 -20.36 6.85
CA THR A 579 0.18 -20.93 6.96
C THR A 579 0.77 -20.62 8.33
N THR A 580 1.89 -21.25 8.66
CA THR A 580 2.61 -21.06 9.92
C THR A 580 3.87 -20.21 9.70
N PRO A 581 3.79 -18.87 9.76
CA PRO A 581 4.94 -18.01 9.57
C PRO A 581 6.00 -18.18 10.66
N ILE A 582 7.26 -18.04 10.25
CA ILE A 582 8.43 -17.93 11.11
C ILE A 582 8.96 -16.51 11.05
N PHE A 583 8.95 -15.83 12.20
CA PHE A 583 9.54 -14.50 12.32
C PHE A 583 11.04 -14.62 12.64
N SER A 584 11.86 -13.84 11.96
CA SER A 584 13.31 -13.81 12.16
C SER A 584 13.86 -12.38 12.09
N LEU A 585 15.01 -12.17 12.72
CA LEU A 585 15.78 -10.95 12.62
C LEU A 585 17.11 -11.27 11.95
N LYS A 586 17.46 -10.53 10.91
CA LYS A 586 18.78 -10.60 10.30
C LYS A 586 19.75 -9.82 11.20
N ASP A 587 20.51 -10.53 12.02
CA ASP A 587 21.72 -10.00 12.66
C ASP A 587 22.78 -9.83 11.54
N ALA A 588 23.90 -9.14 11.81
CA ALA A 588 24.92 -8.81 10.78
C ALA A 588 25.40 -10.01 9.93
N ILE A 589 25.37 -11.23 10.49
CA ILE A 589 25.87 -12.45 9.83
C ILE A 589 24.77 -13.52 9.69
N ARG A 590 23.69 -13.46 10.49
CA ARG A 590 22.78 -14.61 10.71
C ARG A 590 21.33 -14.21 10.75
N ASN A 591 20.46 -15.02 10.15
CA ASN A 591 19.01 -14.91 10.30
C ASN A 591 18.56 -15.67 11.55
N ARG A 592 18.40 -14.97 12.67
CA ARG A 592 18.01 -15.56 13.95
C ARG A 592 16.49 -15.58 14.11
N ILE A 593 15.93 -16.72 14.48
CA ILE A 593 14.49 -16.86 14.77
C ILE A 593 14.07 -16.03 15.99
N LEU A 594 12.87 -15.45 15.93
CA LEU A 594 12.21 -14.76 17.03
C LEU A 594 11.04 -15.60 17.53
N LYS A 595 10.78 -15.57 18.84
CA LYS A 595 9.60 -16.24 19.42
C LYS A 595 8.32 -15.50 19.05
N TYR A 596 8.38 -14.16 19.05
CA TYR A 596 7.28 -13.26 18.75
C TYR A 596 7.72 -12.17 17.78
N ILE A 597 6.76 -11.62 17.05
CA ILE A 597 6.98 -10.39 16.27
C ILE A 597 7.30 -9.21 17.21
N PRO A 598 8.31 -8.37 16.90
CA PRO A 598 8.53 -7.12 17.63
C PRO A 598 7.35 -6.14 17.47
N ASP A 599 7.12 -5.29 18.47
CA ASP A 599 5.94 -4.43 18.49
C ASP A 599 5.95 -3.30 17.45
N SER A 600 7.10 -2.67 17.26
CA SER A 600 7.22 -1.47 16.40
C SER A 600 8.24 -1.63 15.28
N MET A 601 9.06 -2.69 15.34
CA MET A 601 10.13 -2.96 14.39
C MET A 601 9.65 -3.88 13.27
N THR A 602 10.21 -3.70 12.07
CA THR A 602 10.06 -4.65 10.97
C THR A 602 10.94 -5.88 11.24
N CYS A 603 10.39 -7.07 11.10
CA CYS A 603 11.18 -8.31 11.11
C CYS A 603 11.05 -9.02 9.77
N ASN A 604 11.92 -9.99 9.53
CA ASN A 604 11.78 -10.90 8.40
C ASN A 604 10.73 -11.95 8.76
N VAL A 605 9.99 -12.40 7.76
CA VAL A 605 9.04 -13.50 7.87
C VAL A 605 9.30 -14.52 6.78
N THR A 606 9.13 -15.79 7.14
CA THR A 606 9.27 -16.90 6.22
C THR A 606 8.09 -17.84 6.38
N PHE A 607 7.41 -18.15 5.27
CA PHE A 607 6.28 -19.09 5.25
C PHE A 607 6.25 -19.83 3.91
N TYR A 608 5.47 -20.91 3.85
CA TYR A 608 5.33 -21.75 2.66
C TYR A 608 4.04 -21.35 1.92
N ALA A 609 4.17 -21.00 0.64
CA ALA A 609 3.07 -20.49 -0.19
C ALA A 609 3.43 -20.54 -1.70
N PRO A 610 2.45 -20.35 -2.60
CA PRO A 610 2.68 -20.20 -4.04
C PRO A 610 3.62 -19.03 -4.32
N THR A 611 4.49 -19.14 -5.33
CA THR A 611 5.37 -18.04 -5.67
C THR A 611 4.56 -16.82 -6.13
N HIS A 612 5.10 -15.64 -5.88
CA HIS A 612 4.57 -14.37 -6.39
C HIS A 612 5.76 -13.47 -6.73
N PRO A 613 5.59 -12.50 -7.64
CA PRO A 613 6.64 -11.54 -7.97
C PRO A 613 7.18 -10.81 -6.73
N PRO A 614 8.50 -10.53 -6.66
CA PRO A 614 9.07 -9.80 -5.54
C PRO A 614 8.48 -8.38 -5.50
N GLY A 615 8.33 -7.83 -4.29
CA GLY A 615 7.62 -6.56 -4.08
C GLY A 615 6.10 -6.71 -3.93
N THR A 616 5.53 -7.90 -4.12
CA THR A 616 4.13 -8.16 -3.81
C THR A 616 3.88 -7.99 -2.31
N SER A 617 2.90 -7.16 -1.98
CA SER A 617 2.49 -6.90 -0.60
C SER A 617 1.50 -7.95 -0.11
N PHE A 618 1.59 -8.31 1.15
CA PHE A 618 0.68 -9.25 1.80
C PHE A 618 0.23 -8.75 3.16
N THR A 619 -0.92 -9.26 3.61
CA THR A 619 -1.51 -8.91 4.89
C THR A 619 -1.76 -10.16 5.70
N ILE A 620 -1.29 -10.16 6.95
CA ILE A 620 -1.60 -11.21 7.93
C ILE A 620 -2.89 -10.83 8.63
N LEU A 621 -3.91 -11.65 8.44
CA LEU A 621 -5.23 -11.52 9.04
C LEU A 621 -5.34 -12.47 10.22
N ARG A 622 -6.05 -12.05 11.26
CA ARG A 622 -6.54 -12.98 12.29
C ARG A 622 -7.71 -13.79 11.70
N LYS A 623 -8.19 -14.79 12.46
CA LYS A 623 -9.43 -15.50 12.17
C LYS A 623 -10.56 -14.53 11.77
N PHE A 624 -11.37 -14.94 10.80
CA PHE A 624 -12.44 -14.15 10.21
C PHE A 624 -13.66 -13.95 11.12
N ASN A 625 -13.60 -14.38 12.38
CA ASN A 625 -14.71 -14.24 13.30
C ASN A 625 -15.01 -12.75 13.58
N LYS A 626 -16.28 -12.42 13.86
CA LYS A 626 -16.75 -11.05 14.16
C LYS A 626 -16.31 -10.60 15.56
N ASP A 627 -14.99 -10.57 15.79
CA ASP A 627 -14.40 -9.93 16.96
C ASP A 627 -14.65 -8.42 16.87
N LYS A 628 -15.07 -7.78 17.98
CA LYS A 628 -15.17 -6.30 18.09
C LYS A 628 -13.80 -5.58 18.04
N ASN A 629 -12.72 -6.30 17.80
CA ASN A 629 -11.36 -5.77 17.78
C ASN A 629 -10.82 -5.71 16.35
N PHE A 630 -9.85 -4.82 16.12
CA PHE A 630 -9.14 -4.72 14.85
C PHE A 630 -8.54 -6.08 14.41
N ARG A 631 -8.96 -6.56 13.23
CA ARG A 631 -8.73 -7.94 12.74
C ARG A 631 -7.44 -8.11 11.96
N ILE A 632 -6.91 -7.03 11.37
CA ILE A 632 -5.65 -7.06 10.61
C ILE A 632 -4.47 -7.07 11.59
N ALA A 633 -3.64 -8.12 11.54
CA ALA A 633 -2.60 -8.33 12.53
C ALA A 633 -1.25 -7.71 12.13
N ALA A 634 -0.85 -7.87 10.87
CA ALA A 634 0.41 -7.36 10.37
C ALA A 634 0.36 -7.13 8.86
N ASN A 635 1.19 -6.21 8.37
CA ASN A 635 1.34 -5.92 6.95
C ASN A 635 2.79 -6.23 6.55
N GLY A 636 2.99 -6.77 5.37
CA GLY A 636 4.31 -7.13 4.89
C GLY A 636 4.45 -7.01 3.38
N VAL A 637 5.70 -7.15 2.94
CA VAL A 637 6.09 -7.15 1.52
C VAL A 637 7.04 -8.30 1.30
N GLN A 638 6.80 -9.05 0.24
CA GLN A 638 7.70 -10.10 -0.22
C GLN A 638 8.98 -9.48 -0.78
N CYS A 639 10.12 -10.01 -0.37
CA CYS A 639 11.42 -9.55 -0.86
C CYS A 639 12.05 -10.54 -1.82
N GLU A 640 12.01 -11.83 -1.51
CA GLU A 640 12.75 -12.87 -2.23
C GLU A 640 11.86 -14.08 -2.52
N ILE A 641 12.10 -14.74 -3.66
CA ILE A 641 11.45 -15.97 -4.11
C ILE A 641 12.47 -17.11 -4.02
N GLY A 642 12.02 -18.32 -3.66
CA GLY A 642 12.72 -19.55 -4.08
C GLY A 642 14.03 -19.89 -3.37
N GLY A 643 14.13 -19.63 -2.05
CA GLY A 643 15.31 -20.04 -1.27
C GLY A 643 15.00 -21.06 -0.17
N HIS A 644 15.97 -21.92 0.16
CA HIS A 644 15.97 -22.63 1.45
C HIS A 644 16.39 -21.64 2.55
N PRO A 645 15.45 -21.18 3.40
CA PRO A 645 15.74 -20.14 4.37
C PRO A 645 16.65 -20.71 5.46
N ARG A 646 17.91 -20.27 5.50
CA ARG A 646 18.86 -20.65 6.56
C ARG A 646 18.57 -19.88 7.85
N ILE A 647 17.50 -20.29 8.55
CA ILE A 647 17.09 -19.70 9.82
C ILE A 647 17.80 -20.41 10.96
N MET A 648 18.37 -19.66 11.90
CA MET A 648 19.11 -20.19 13.04
C MET A 648 18.36 -19.95 14.35
N LYS A 649 18.28 -20.98 15.21
CA LYS A 649 17.90 -20.85 16.62
C LYS A 649 19.14 -20.64 17.45
N LYS A 650 19.12 -19.62 18.30
CA LYS A 650 20.12 -19.48 19.35
C LYS A 650 19.80 -20.48 20.47
N LEU A 651 20.78 -21.31 20.82
CA LEU A 651 20.74 -22.23 21.94
C LEU A 651 21.92 -21.90 22.87
N LYS A 652 21.72 -22.00 24.18
CA LYS A 652 22.80 -21.83 25.15
C LYS A 652 22.92 -23.14 25.91
N LEU A 653 24.08 -23.79 25.83
CA LEU A 653 24.42 -24.87 26.74
C LEU A 653 24.92 -24.24 28.03
N ILE A 654 24.39 -24.66 29.16
CA ILE A 654 24.64 -24.06 30.49
C ILE A 654 25.45 -25.06 31.30
N GLY A 655 26.46 -24.58 32.01
CA GLY A 655 27.24 -25.36 32.96
C GLY A 655 27.64 -24.55 34.16
N TYR A 656 28.12 -25.24 35.20
CA TYR A 656 28.48 -24.65 36.47
C TYR A 656 29.95 -24.96 36.81
N PRO A 657 30.66 -24.03 37.48
CA PRO A 657 32.00 -24.32 37.97
C PRO A 657 31.93 -25.46 38.99
N SER A 658 32.83 -26.44 38.84
CA SER A 658 33.08 -27.52 39.80
C SER A 658 34.29 -27.19 40.67
N GLU A 659 35.38 -26.73 40.05
CA GLU A 659 36.61 -26.32 40.74
C GLU A 659 37.21 -25.10 40.04
N ILE A 660 37.69 -24.13 40.82
CA ILE A 660 38.32 -22.90 40.30
C ILE A 660 39.77 -22.85 40.78
N LYS A 661 40.71 -22.83 39.83
CA LYS A 661 42.17 -22.74 40.05
C LYS A 661 42.70 -21.51 39.31
N GLY A 662 42.54 -20.35 39.95
CA GLY A 662 42.85 -19.05 39.35
C GLY A 662 41.97 -18.79 38.12
N HIS A 663 42.61 -18.67 36.96
CA HIS A 663 41.92 -18.48 35.66
C HIS A 663 41.42 -19.78 35.03
N THR A 664 41.82 -20.93 35.56
CA THR A 664 41.40 -22.24 35.05
C THR A 664 40.23 -22.76 35.88
N VAL A 665 39.18 -23.22 35.22
CA VAL A 665 37.96 -23.71 35.86
C VAL A 665 37.59 -25.07 35.28
N PHE A 666 37.26 -26.03 36.13
CA PHE A 666 36.60 -27.26 35.72
C PHE A 666 35.10 -27.02 35.73
N VAL A 667 34.42 -27.30 34.61
CA VAL A 667 33.00 -27.02 34.42
C VAL A 667 32.24 -28.35 34.34
N LYS A 668 31.13 -28.46 35.07
CA LYS A 668 30.23 -29.62 35.09
C LYS A 668 28.85 -29.26 34.55
N ASP A 669 28.04 -30.27 34.29
CA ASP A 669 26.61 -30.20 33.91
C ASP A 669 26.30 -29.49 32.58
N MET A 670 27.31 -29.21 31.75
CA MET A 670 27.12 -28.68 30.39
C MET A 670 27.02 -29.77 29.31
N PHE A 671 27.76 -30.86 29.50
CA PHE A 671 27.79 -32.04 28.63
C PHE A 671 27.62 -33.29 29.50
N HIS A 672 27.07 -34.35 28.93
CA HIS A 672 26.86 -35.61 29.63
C HIS A 672 28.03 -36.58 29.44
N THR A 673 28.64 -36.59 28.25
CA THR A 673 29.72 -37.52 27.90
C THR A 673 31.04 -36.81 27.61
N GLN A 674 32.16 -37.54 27.74
CA GLN A 674 33.48 -37.02 27.38
C GLN A 674 33.59 -36.69 25.88
N GLU A 675 32.92 -37.47 25.02
CA GLU A 675 32.91 -37.28 23.58
C GLU A 675 32.18 -35.98 23.16
N GLU A 676 31.07 -35.66 23.83
CA GLU A 676 30.39 -34.37 23.65
C GLU A 676 31.33 -33.22 24.00
N ALA A 677 31.99 -33.27 25.16
CA ALA A 677 32.94 -32.24 25.58
C ALA A 677 34.13 -32.14 24.61
N ALA A 678 34.64 -33.26 24.11
CA ALA A 678 35.74 -33.32 23.15
C ALA A 678 35.37 -32.63 21.82
N ARG A 679 34.13 -32.81 21.34
CA ARG A 679 33.61 -32.16 20.13
C ARG A 679 33.63 -30.63 20.21
N TYR A 680 33.52 -30.08 21.43
CA TYR A 680 33.50 -28.64 21.67
C TYR A 680 34.84 -28.11 22.23
N GLU A 681 35.93 -28.87 22.16
CA GLU A 681 37.26 -28.35 22.49
C GLU A 681 37.62 -27.15 21.62
N GLY A 682 38.22 -26.13 22.23
CA GLY A 682 38.52 -24.85 21.59
C GLY A 682 37.34 -23.89 21.46
N ALA A 683 36.11 -24.30 21.81
CA ALA A 683 34.94 -23.43 21.72
C ALA A 683 34.98 -22.28 22.74
N MET A 684 34.45 -21.11 22.34
CA MET A 684 34.42 -19.91 23.17
C MET A 684 33.24 -19.90 24.14
N LEU A 685 33.54 -19.79 25.42
CA LEU A 685 32.58 -19.68 26.52
C LEU A 685 32.36 -18.23 26.94
N LYS A 686 31.21 -17.99 27.57
CA LYS A 686 30.90 -16.73 28.25
C LYS A 686 30.27 -17.00 29.60
N THR A 687 30.57 -16.17 30.58
CA THR A 687 29.90 -16.15 31.89
C THR A 687 28.77 -15.12 31.91
N VAL A 688 27.90 -15.17 32.92
CA VAL A 688 26.85 -14.16 33.12
C VAL A 688 27.48 -12.81 33.48
N SER A 689 28.59 -12.80 34.23
CA SER A 689 29.41 -11.60 34.48
C SER A 689 30.15 -11.06 33.24
N GLY A 690 30.07 -11.73 32.09
CA GLY A 690 30.64 -11.24 30.82
C GLY A 690 32.09 -11.62 30.55
N LEU A 691 32.76 -12.36 31.45
CA LEU A 691 34.09 -12.93 31.21
C LEU A 691 34.06 -13.91 30.04
N ARG A 692 35.02 -13.80 29.13
CA ARG A 692 35.20 -14.75 28.02
C ARG A 692 36.15 -15.86 28.44
N GLY A 693 35.91 -17.06 27.93
CA GLY A 693 36.78 -18.20 28.15
C GLY A 693 36.79 -19.15 26.97
N GLN A 694 37.57 -20.22 27.10
CA GLN A 694 37.73 -21.24 26.08
C GLN A 694 37.80 -22.63 26.71
N ILE A 695 37.14 -23.61 26.10
CA ILE A 695 37.29 -25.02 26.45
C ILE A 695 38.70 -25.48 26.05
N LYS A 696 39.46 -26.02 27.00
CA LYS A 696 40.83 -26.49 26.77
C LYS A 696 40.94 -28.00 26.59
N LYS A 697 40.28 -28.78 27.45
CA LYS A 697 40.38 -30.25 27.40
C LYS A 697 39.17 -30.91 28.04
N ALA A 698 38.63 -31.93 27.39
CA ALA A 698 37.59 -32.79 27.92
C ALA A 698 38.13 -33.74 29.00
N GLY A 699 37.35 -33.91 30.06
CA GLY A 699 37.57 -34.86 31.15
C GLY A 699 36.50 -35.95 31.16
N LYS A 700 36.54 -36.80 32.20
CA LYS A 700 35.57 -37.89 32.36
C LYS A 700 34.19 -37.34 32.73
N ASN A 701 33.13 -38.07 32.36
CA ASN A 701 31.72 -37.76 32.70
C ASN A 701 31.25 -36.36 32.25
N GLY A 702 31.71 -35.89 31.09
CA GLY A 702 31.28 -34.59 30.51
C GLY A 702 31.86 -33.35 31.20
N VAL A 703 32.65 -33.50 32.26
CA VAL A 703 33.42 -32.42 32.88
C VAL A 703 34.54 -32.00 31.94
N PHE A 704 34.80 -30.70 31.81
CA PHE A 704 35.93 -30.21 31.02
C PHE A 704 36.68 -29.07 31.72
N ARG A 705 37.94 -28.90 31.32
CA ARG A 705 38.78 -27.79 31.76
C ARG A 705 38.62 -26.62 30.81
N ALA A 706 38.33 -25.44 31.34
CA ALA A 706 38.29 -24.19 30.60
C ALA A 706 39.19 -23.13 31.23
N SER A 707 39.65 -22.17 30.42
CA SER A 707 40.42 -21.01 30.88
C SER A 707 39.65 -19.74 30.57
N PHE A 708 39.65 -18.78 31.49
CA PHE A 708 38.92 -17.52 31.40
C PHE A 708 39.83 -16.31 31.58
N GLU A 709 39.42 -15.16 31.05
CA GLU A 709 40.14 -13.89 31.17
C GLU A 709 40.33 -13.44 32.63
N GLY A 710 39.35 -13.74 33.50
CA GLY A 710 39.34 -13.37 34.91
C GLY A 710 39.00 -14.56 35.81
N VAL A 711 39.17 -14.35 37.13
CA VAL A 711 38.79 -15.34 38.14
C VAL A 711 37.27 -15.36 38.28
N ILE A 712 36.70 -16.54 38.10
CA ILE A 712 35.26 -16.80 38.19
C ILE A 712 34.87 -17.06 39.66
N LYS A 713 33.62 -16.76 40.03
CA LYS A 713 33.05 -17.15 41.34
C LYS A 713 32.30 -18.48 41.23
N MET A 714 32.22 -19.24 42.31
CA MET A 714 31.47 -20.51 42.32
C MET A 714 29.97 -20.35 42.00
N SER A 715 29.41 -19.16 42.22
CA SER A 715 28.01 -18.82 41.90
C SER A 715 27.77 -18.44 40.43
N GLU A 716 28.81 -18.40 39.60
CA GLU A 716 28.67 -18.03 38.19
C GLU A 716 28.03 -19.12 37.35
N ILE A 717 27.32 -18.69 36.31
CA ILE A 717 26.77 -19.57 35.30
C ILE A 717 27.59 -19.39 34.03
N ILE A 718 28.17 -20.49 33.56
CA ILE A 718 28.97 -20.54 32.34
C ILE A 718 28.07 -21.03 31.22
N PHE A 719 28.12 -20.40 30.05
CA PHE A 719 27.35 -20.86 28.91
C PHE A 719 28.10 -20.81 27.58
N LEU A 720 27.82 -21.78 26.72
CA LEU A 720 28.29 -21.86 25.35
C LEU A 720 27.16 -21.41 24.39
N PRO A 721 27.30 -20.27 23.69
CA PRO A 721 26.30 -19.82 22.73
C PRO A 721 26.40 -20.59 21.40
N CYS A 722 25.48 -21.53 21.19
CA CYS A 722 25.36 -22.32 19.97
C CYS A 722 24.24 -21.79 19.07
N PHE A 723 24.31 -22.13 17.77
CA PHE A 723 23.28 -21.82 16.79
C PHE A 723 22.95 -23.07 16.00
N PHE A 724 21.67 -23.44 15.96
CA PHE A 724 21.20 -24.62 15.24
C PHE A 724 20.24 -24.21 14.11
N PRO A 725 20.41 -24.72 12.88
CA PRO A 725 19.51 -24.41 11.77
C PRO A 725 18.12 -25.00 12.01
N ILE A 726 17.07 -24.19 11.82
CA ILE A 726 15.68 -24.65 11.83
C ILE A 726 15.15 -24.66 10.40
N THR A 727 14.62 -25.81 9.98
CA THR A 727 13.82 -25.92 8.77
C THR A 727 12.37 -25.49 9.07
N PRO A 728 11.79 -24.53 8.33
CA PRO A 728 10.38 -24.19 8.46
C PRO A 728 9.46 -25.34 8.03
N SER A 729 8.28 -25.40 8.62
CA SER A 729 7.25 -26.38 8.25
C SER A 729 6.57 -25.99 6.94
N LYS A 730 6.36 -26.96 6.05
CA LYS A 730 5.61 -26.78 4.79
C LYS A 730 4.10 -26.93 5.07
N VAL A 731 3.50 -25.89 5.64
CA VAL A 731 2.05 -25.85 5.92
C VAL A 731 1.40 -24.84 5.00
N TYR A 732 0.46 -25.31 4.20
CA TYR A 732 -0.37 -24.51 3.32
C TYR A 732 -1.78 -25.07 3.36
N LEU A 733 -2.74 -24.25 3.78
CA LEU A 733 -4.15 -24.59 3.74
C LEU A 733 -4.86 -23.45 3.01
N ASN A 734 -5.45 -23.73 1.86
CA ASN A 734 -6.33 -22.77 1.21
C ASN A 734 -7.44 -22.33 2.17
N ALA A 735 -7.86 -21.07 2.13
CA ALA A 735 -8.91 -20.55 3.02
C ALA A 735 -10.33 -21.12 2.72
N GLU A 736 -10.42 -22.32 2.15
CA GLU A 736 -11.51 -22.84 1.33
C GLU A 736 -12.29 -23.99 1.99
N ASN A 737 -12.15 -24.18 3.29
CA ASN A 737 -12.96 -25.19 4.02
C ASN A 737 -14.19 -24.58 4.69
N PHE A 738 -15.09 -23.98 3.92
CA PHE A 738 -16.49 -23.85 4.34
C PHE A 738 -17.24 -25.15 3.99
N ALA A 739 -16.80 -26.26 4.57
CA ALA A 739 -17.59 -27.48 4.76
C ALA A 739 -16.87 -28.45 5.70
N ASP A 740 -15.66 -28.96 5.40
CA ASP A 740 -15.19 -30.18 6.10
C ASP A 740 -13.76 -30.22 6.66
N ALA A 741 -12.74 -29.59 6.06
CA ALA A 741 -11.34 -29.93 6.40
C ALA A 741 -10.63 -29.11 7.52
N GLY A 742 -11.39 -28.35 8.33
CA GLY A 742 -10.91 -27.83 9.63
C GLY A 742 -9.86 -26.71 9.60
N GLU A 743 -10.21 -25.52 10.10
CA GLU A 743 -9.26 -24.42 10.33
C GLU A 743 -8.19 -24.83 11.36
N ILE A 744 -6.92 -24.49 11.12
CA ILE A 744 -5.87 -24.66 12.13
C ILE A 744 -6.13 -23.66 13.27
N LYS A 745 -6.55 -24.17 14.42
CA LYS A 745 -6.82 -23.36 15.61
C LYS A 745 -5.54 -22.70 16.15
N LEU A 746 -5.71 -21.55 16.80
CA LEU A 746 -4.60 -20.86 17.47
C LEU A 746 -4.08 -21.73 18.62
N LEU A 747 -2.80 -21.57 19.00
CA LEU A 747 -2.22 -22.39 20.07
C LEU A 747 -2.93 -22.19 21.41
N LYS A 748 -3.48 -21.00 21.65
CA LYS A 748 -4.30 -20.73 22.83
C LYS A 748 -5.61 -21.52 22.79
N GLU A 749 -6.33 -21.48 21.66
CA GLU A 749 -7.60 -22.20 21.50
C GLU A 749 -7.41 -23.71 21.63
N ILE A 750 -6.30 -24.25 21.11
CA ILE A 750 -5.96 -25.68 21.27
C ILE A 750 -5.72 -26.03 22.74
N ARG A 751 -5.07 -25.16 23.51
CA ARG A 751 -4.83 -25.39 24.94
C ARG A 751 -6.10 -25.29 25.75
N ASP A 752 -6.91 -24.27 25.50
CA ASP A 752 -8.19 -24.05 26.16
C ASP A 752 -9.12 -25.24 25.90
N ALA A 753 -9.19 -25.74 24.65
CA ALA A 753 -9.98 -26.92 24.29
C ALA A 753 -9.48 -28.22 24.93
N LYS A 754 -8.17 -28.32 25.22
CA LYS A 754 -7.56 -29.47 25.91
C LYS A 754 -7.48 -29.29 27.43
N GLY A 755 -7.91 -28.16 27.98
CA GLY A 755 -7.77 -27.84 29.41
C GLY A 755 -6.32 -27.69 29.90
N ILE A 756 -5.35 -27.44 29.00
CA ILE A 756 -3.93 -27.36 29.37
C ILE A 756 -3.60 -25.96 29.88
N GLN A 757 -3.30 -25.83 31.17
CA GLN A 757 -2.82 -24.58 31.77
C GLN A 757 -1.32 -24.37 31.47
N LEU A 758 -0.91 -23.10 31.29
CA LEU A 758 0.49 -22.72 31.09
C LEU A 758 1.17 -22.50 32.43
N GLU A 759 1.98 -23.46 32.86
CA GLU A 759 2.87 -23.27 34.00
C GLU A 759 4.13 -22.50 33.56
N ALA A 760 4.36 -21.35 34.20
CA ALA A 760 5.60 -20.61 34.02
C ALA A 760 6.70 -21.28 34.84
N LYS A 761 7.86 -21.55 34.23
CA LYS A 761 9.03 -22.03 34.96
C LYS A 761 9.44 -20.99 36.01
N SER A 762 9.48 -21.39 37.28
CA SER A 762 9.85 -20.55 38.43
C SER A 762 11.13 -19.74 38.19
N ASP A 763 12.13 -20.38 37.57
CA ASP A 763 13.49 -19.84 37.39
C ASP A 763 13.59 -18.88 36.20
N SER A 764 12.55 -18.83 35.35
CA SER A 764 12.49 -17.93 34.19
C SER A 764 11.68 -16.66 34.46
N VAL A 765 10.97 -16.59 35.59
CA VAL A 765 10.20 -15.42 35.99
C VAL A 765 11.15 -14.39 36.60
N TYR A 766 11.18 -13.18 36.04
CA TYR A 766 12.00 -12.09 36.57
C TYR A 766 11.55 -11.71 37.99
N ARG A 767 12.52 -11.47 38.87
CA ARG A 767 12.32 -10.99 40.25
C ARG A 767 13.17 -9.75 40.47
N GLU A 768 12.72 -8.87 41.37
CA GLU A 768 13.55 -7.76 41.84
C GLU A 768 14.70 -8.31 42.68
N ILE A 769 15.92 -7.81 42.44
CA ILE A 769 17.14 -8.25 43.12
C ILE A 769 17.68 -7.05 43.91
N GLU A 770 17.79 -7.20 45.22
CA GLU A 770 18.48 -6.23 46.07
C GLU A 770 19.97 -6.60 46.16
N GLU A 771 20.85 -5.76 45.61
CA GLU A 771 22.28 -6.00 45.66
C GLU A 771 22.88 -5.50 47.00
N PRO A 772 23.52 -6.37 47.81
CA PRO A 772 24.18 -5.92 49.03
C PRO A 772 25.38 -5.03 48.70
N LYS A 773 25.56 -3.94 49.46
CA LYS A 773 26.71 -3.03 49.29
C LYS A 773 28.02 -3.77 49.58
N ALA A 774 28.88 -3.87 48.58
CA ALA A 774 30.16 -4.56 48.70
C ALA A 774 31.18 -3.71 49.47
N ASN A 775 31.42 -4.03 50.75
CA ASN A 775 32.55 -3.51 51.51
C ASN A 775 33.58 -4.63 51.67
N ARG A 776 34.58 -4.70 50.78
CA ARG A 776 35.74 -5.58 50.97
C ARG A 776 37.00 -4.75 50.88
N ILE A 777 37.67 -4.59 52.02
CA ILE A 777 39.05 -4.12 52.08
C ILE A 777 39.93 -5.36 51.83
N ALA A 778 40.78 -5.30 50.80
CA ALA A 778 41.69 -6.41 50.52
C ALA A 778 42.79 -6.47 51.61
N PRO A 779 43.00 -7.61 52.29
CA PRO A 779 44.08 -7.75 53.24
C PRO A 779 45.42 -7.74 52.49
N ILE A 780 46.35 -6.89 52.94
CA ILE A 780 47.71 -6.83 52.37
C ILE A 780 48.54 -7.97 52.97
N PRO A 781 49.27 -8.76 52.16
CA PRO A 781 50.15 -9.81 52.68
C PRO A 781 51.21 -9.25 53.64
N LYS A 782 51.45 -9.96 54.75
CA LYS A 782 52.43 -9.55 55.78
C LYS A 782 53.85 -9.39 55.25
N SER A 783 54.23 -10.20 54.27
CA SER A 783 55.54 -10.12 53.58
C SER A 783 55.73 -8.85 52.74
N VAL A 784 54.63 -8.24 52.30
CA VAL A 784 54.65 -6.97 51.56
C VAL A 784 54.66 -5.81 52.55
N LEU A 785 53.88 -5.89 53.63
CA LEU A 785 53.90 -4.93 54.73
C LEU A 785 55.31 -4.80 55.33
N SER A 786 56.00 -5.91 55.58
CA SER A 786 57.35 -5.90 56.15
C SER A 786 58.42 -5.28 55.24
N LYS A 787 58.17 -5.22 53.93
CA LYS A 787 59.08 -4.62 52.92
C LYS A 787 58.62 -3.23 52.47
N ALA A 788 57.45 -2.78 52.92
CA ALA A 788 56.90 -1.49 52.52
C ALA A 788 57.69 -0.36 53.20
N PRO A 789 57.94 0.76 52.49
CA PRO A 789 58.55 1.93 53.10
C PRO A 789 57.66 2.48 54.23
N LEU A 790 58.29 3.04 55.27
CA LEU A 790 57.63 3.52 56.49
C LEU A 790 56.50 4.54 56.22
N SER A 791 56.57 5.28 55.10
CA SER A 791 55.55 6.24 54.67
C SER A 791 54.23 5.61 54.20
N MET A 792 54.24 4.35 53.77
CA MET A 792 53.06 3.62 53.25
C MET A 792 52.42 2.70 54.28
N LEU A 793 53.14 2.40 55.37
CA LEU A 793 52.58 1.68 56.51
C LEU A 793 51.60 2.61 57.22
N LYS A 794 50.31 2.24 57.22
CA LYS A 794 49.37 2.88 58.13
C LYS A 794 49.83 2.56 59.54
N LYS A 795 49.90 3.59 60.40
CA LYS A 795 50.09 3.40 61.84
C LYS A 795 48.85 2.66 62.32
N ASP A 796 48.95 1.36 62.52
CA ASP A 796 47.92 0.62 63.21
C ASP A 796 47.86 1.23 64.63
N GLU A 797 46.72 1.83 65.00
CA GLU A 797 46.48 2.28 66.37
C GLU A 797 46.32 1.04 67.26
N GLU A 798 47.41 0.33 67.51
CA GLU A 798 47.47 -0.58 68.65
C GLU A 798 47.37 0.28 69.91
N LYS A 799 46.35 0.00 70.73
CA LYS A 799 46.19 0.61 72.05
C LYS A 799 47.34 0.13 72.94
N GLU A 800 48.49 0.81 72.88
CA GLU A 800 49.55 0.62 73.87
C GLU A 800 49.08 1.19 75.22
N GLU A 801 48.88 0.33 76.21
CA GLU A 801 48.72 0.73 77.60
C GLU A 801 50.06 1.31 78.10
N MET A 802 50.10 2.61 78.38
CA MET A 802 51.32 3.33 78.75
C MET A 802 51.58 3.20 80.25
N VAL A 803 52.70 2.58 80.64
CA VAL A 803 53.21 2.52 82.02
C VAL A 803 54.08 3.75 82.29
N GLY A 804 53.71 4.57 83.29
CA GLY A 804 54.43 5.78 83.72
C GLY A 804 53.78 6.40 84.96
N SER A 805 54.45 7.35 85.64
CA SER A 805 53.92 7.99 86.86
C SER A 805 52.69 8.88 86.56
N GLU A 806 51.71 8.92 87.47
CA GLU A 806 50.40 9.56 87.22
C GLU A 806 50.48 11.03 86.77
N GLU A 807 51.45 11.80 87.27
CA GLU A 807 51.64 13.21 86.88
C GLU A 807 52.14 13.38 85.44
N THR A 808 53.01 12.48 84.97
CA THR A 808 53.52 12.50 83.59
C THR A 808 52.45 12.03 82.60
N ILE A 809 51.66 11.03 82.97
CA ILE A 809 50.49 10.57 82.21
C ILE A 809 49.45 11.70 82.08
N HIS A 810 49.18 12.45 83.15
CA HIS A 810 48.21 13.55 83.13
C HIS A 810 48.69 14.70 82.24
N LYS A 811 49.95 15.15 82.36
CA LYS A 811 50.52 16.19 81.47
C LYS A 811 50.51 15.77 80.00
N LEU A 812 50.87 14.52 79.69
CA LEU A 812 50.85 13.99 78.32
C LEU A 812 49.42 13.84 77.77
N LYS A 813 48.45 13.39 78.58
CA LYS A 813 47.03 13.37 78.20
C LYS A 813 46.52 14.77 77.87
N LEU A 814 46.85 15.75 78.72
CA LEU A 814 46.41 17.13 78.53
C LEU A 814 47.02 17.75 77.26
N LEU A 815 48.32 17.53 77.03
CA LEU A 815 49.01 17.91 75.79
C LEU A 815 48.41 17.22 74.55
N ARG A 816 48.11 15.92 74.61
CA ARG A 816 47.43 15.18 73.51
C ARG A 816 46.03 15.72 73.25
N THR A 817 45.25 16.00 74.29
CA THR A 817 43.90 16.56 74.10
C THR A 817 43.94 17.95 73.51
N LEU A 818 44.94 18.77 73.87
CA LEU A 818 45.14 20.10 73.31
C LEU A 818 45.61 20.02 71.85
N SER A 819 46.57 19.15 71.52
CA SER A 819 47.04 18.97 70.14
C SER A 819 45.93 18.46 69.23
N PHE A 820 45.13 17.50 69.70
CA PHE A 820 44.00 16.95 68.96
C PHE A 820 42.90 18.00 68.74
N LYS A 821 42.63 18.85 69.74
CA LYS A 821 41.70 19.98 69.58
C LYS A 821 42.19 20.99 68.54
N VAL A 822 43.49 21.27 68.51
CA VAL A 822 44.11 22.20 67.56
C VAL A 822 44.06 21.65 66.13
N GLU A 823 44.37 20.36 65.94
CA GLU A 823 44.27 19.70 64.64
C GLU A 823 42.83 19.66 64.13
N LYS A 824 41.87 19.29 64.99
CA LYS A 824 40.45 19.27 64.64
C LYS A 824 39.93 20.66 64.26
N MET A 825 40.33 21.70 65.00
CA MET A 825 39.99 23.08 64.63
C MET A 825 40.66 23.54 63.33
N LYS A 826 41.86 23.05 62.99
CA LYS A 826 42.52 23.32 61.71
C LYS A 826 41.79 22.64 60.55
N GLU A 827 41.39 21.38 60.72
CA GLU A 827 40.61 20.63 59.73
C GLU A 827 39.24 21.27 59.49
N GLU A 828 38.53 21.65 60.56
CA GLU A 828 37.24 22.35 60.45
C GLU A 828 37.37 23.70 59.73
N LYS A 829 38.44 24.47 60.01
CA LYS A 829 38.73 25.72 59.29
C LYS A 829 39.11 25.48 57.82
N GLN A 830 39.86 24.43 57.50
CA GLN A 830 40.20 24.07 56.13
C GLN A 830 38.96 23.66 55.34
N LYS A 831 38.11 22.82 55.92
CA LYS A 831 36.86 22.37 55.31
C LYS A 831 35.89 23.52 55.07
N ALA A 832 35.73 24.41 56.06
CA ALA A 832 34.93 25.62 55.91
C ALA A 832 35.47 26.57 54.81
N ARG A 833 36.79 26.62 54.62
CA ARG A 833 37.42 27.41 53.54
C ARG A 833 37.15 26.78 52.17
N GLU A 834 37.23 25.46 52.05
CA GLU A 834 36.92 24.73 50.81
C GLU A 834 35.44 24.86 50.43
N ASP A 835 34.54 24.74 51.39
CA ASP A 835 33.09 24.91 51.17
C ASP A 835 32.78 26.33 50.68
N ARG A 836 33.42 27.36 51.25
CA ARG A 836 33.30 28.75 50.78
C ARG A 836 33.80 28.94 49.35
N ILE A 837 34.92 28.31 49.00
CA ILE A 837 35.47 28.38 47.64
C ILE A 837 34.52 27.70 46.65
N ASN A 838 33.96 26.55 47.01
CA ASN A 838 32.98 25.83 46.19
C ASN A 838 31.69 26.63 45.98
N GLU A 839 31.19 27.32 47.00
CA GLU A 839 30.05 28.25 46.87
C GLU A 839 30.34 29.40 45.90
N ILE A 840 31.54 29.98 45.97
CA ILE A 840 31.96 31.05 45.06
C ILE A 840 32.05 30.53 43.62
N ILE A 841 32.59 29.33 43.41
CA ILE A 841 32.66 28.70 42.08
C ILE A 841 31.25 28.45 41.52
N LYS A 842 30.36 27.89 42.34
CA LYS A 842 28.97 27.59 41.95
C LYS A 842 28.19 28.85 41.58
N SER A 843 28.32 29.92 42.39
CA SER A 843 27.68 31.21 42.10
C SER A 843 28.23 31.88 40.82
N ARG A 844 29.53 31.70 40.51
CA ARG A 844 30.13 32.17 39.24
C ARG A 844 29.63 31.38 38.04
N GLU A 845 29.48 30.06 38.17
CA GLU A 845 28.90 29.23 37.10
C GLU A 845 27.45 29.59 36.81
N GLU A 846 26.64 29.83 37.85
CA GLU A 846 25.25 30.26 37.69
C GLU A 846 25.16 31.62 36.99
N LYS A 847 26.00 32.59 37.40
CA LYS A 847 26.09 33.89 36.71
C LYS A 847 26.51 33.74 35.24
N ARG A 848 27.47 32.86 34.93
CA ARG A 848 27.85 32.54 33.53
C ARG A 848 26.70 31.91 32.75
N LYS A 849 25.98 30.95 33.34
CA LYS A 849 24.80 30.32 32.70
C LYS A 849 23.73 31.38 32.38
N VAL A 850 23.39 32.24 33.33
CA VAL A 850 22.42 33.33 33.13
C VAL A 850 22.87 34.28 32.02
N TYR A 851 24.14 34.68 32.00
CA TYR A 851 24.69 35.54 30.94
C TYR A 851 24.62 34.87 29.55
N THR A 852 25.03 33.61 29.45
CA THR A 852 24.95 32.86 28.17
C THR A 852 23.51 32.67 27.70
N THR A 853 22.56 32.46 28.61
CA THR A 853 21.13 32.41 28.24
C THR A 853 20.63 33.78 27.77
N LYS A 854 21.02 34.88 28.42
CA LYS A 854 20.67 36.25 27.98
C LYS A 854 21.19 36.53 26.57
N MET A 855 22.47 36.21 26.30
CA MET A 855 23.09 36.35 24.97
C MET A 855 22.38 35.51 23.91
N LYS A 856 22.00 34.26 24.24
CA LYS A 856 21.23 33.39 23.33
C LYS A 856 19.83 33.96 23.06
N THR A 857 19.16 34.49 24.08
CA THR A 857 17.84 35.12 23.92
C THR A 857 17.93 36.42 23.11
N GLU A 858 18.92 37.27 23.33
CA GLU A 858 19.15 38.48 22.52
C GLU A 858 19.47 38.13 21.07
N ALA A 859 20.30 37.12 20.82
CA ALA A 859 20.58 36.62 19.48
C ALA A 859 19.32 36.06 18.80
N MET A 860 18.44 35.39 19.55
CA MET A 860 17.15 34.91 19.04
C MET A 860 16.18 36.06 18.75
N ILE A 861 16.11 37.08 19.60
CA ILE A 861 15.25 38.27 19.43
C ILE A 861 15.73 39.07 18.20
N ASN A 862 17.04 39.24 18.04
CA ASN A 862 17.61 39.89 16.85
C ASN A 862 17.38 39.10 15.56
N ARG A 863 17.24 37.76 15.62
CA ARG A 863 16.89 36.92 14.47
C ARG A 863 15.38 36.90 14.15
N THR A 864 14.53 37.21 15.12
CA THR A 864 13.05 37.07 14.99
C THR A 864 12.32 38.40 14.75
N MET A 865 12.97 39.55 14.96
CA MET A 865 12.37 40.86 14.68
C MET A 865 12.64 41.31 13.23
N PRO A 866 11.62 41.46 12.37
CA PRO A 866 11.79 42.12 11.08
C PRO A 866 12.11 43.61 11.28
N ASN A 867 13.11 44.11 10.55
CA ASN A 867 13.60 45.50 10.55
C ASN A 867 12.46 46.54 10.61
N LYS A 868 12.16 47.04 11.81
CA LYS A 868 11.16 48.08 12.09
C LYS A 868 11.77 49.50 12.05
N LYS A 869 12.85 49.72 11.29
CA LYS A 869 13.57 51.02 11.17
C LYS A 869 13.16 51.89 9.96
N HIS A 870 11.97 51.69 9.39
CA HIS A 870 11.44 52.56 8.31
C HIS A 870 10.10 53.25 8.60
N LYS A 871 9.65 53.31 9.87
CA LYS A 871 8.43 54.05 10.26
C LYS A 871 8.63 55.22 11.22
N THR A 872 9.85 55.48 11.70
CA THR A 872 10.13 56.60 12.63
C THR A 872 10.91 57.76 12.01
N SER A 873 11.36 57.67 10.76
CA SER A 873 11.91 58.82 10.02
C SER A 873 10.84 59.69 9.34
N LYS A 874 9.63 59.14 9.09
CA LYS A 874 8.52 59.89 8.47
C LYS A 874 7.70 60.78 9.43
N THR A 875 8.02 60.78 10.73
CA THR A 875 7.36 61.65 11.73
C THR A 875 8.24 62.79 12.24
N LYS A 876 9.51 62.89 11.80
CA LYS A 876 10.38 64.06 12.08
C LYS A 876 10.46 65.07 10.92
N ASP A 877 10.22 64.66 9.67
CA ASP A 877 10.25 65.57 8.50
C ASP A 877 8.94 66.35 8.22
N LYS A 878 7.93 66.26 9.09
CA LYS A 878 6.70 67.08 8.99
C LYS A 878 6.57 68.19 10.03
N ARG A 879 7.60 68.48 10.83
CA ARG A 879 7.60 69.59 11.80
C ARG A 879 8.67 70.67 11.58
N GLN A 880 9.43 70.61 10.49
CA GLN A 880 10.35 71.69 10.09
C GLN A 880 10.12 72.12 8.64
N LYS A 881 8.92 72.63 8.37
CA LYS A 881 8.68 73.78 7.48
C LYS A 881 7.60 74.65 8.14
N LYS A 882 8.04 75.69 8.87
CA LYS A 882 7.26 76.92 9.15
C LYS A 882 6.91 77.55 7.77
N SER A 883 5.93 78.40 7.53
CA SER A 883 5.17 79.41 8.28
C SER A 883 4.09 79.95 7.31
N PRO A 884 3.14 80.79 7.78
CA PRO A 884 2.02 81.25 6.97
C PRO A 884 2.41 82.38 6.02
N LYS A 885 1.96 82.27 4.77
CA LYS A 885 1.26 83.29 3.98
C LYS A 885 0.71 82.62 2.73
#